data_AF-A0A409VIX5-F1
#
_entry.id   AF-A0A409VIX5-F1
#
_cell.length_a   1.000
_cell.length_b   1.000
_cell.length_c   1.000
_cell.angle_alpha   90.00
_cell.angle_beta   90.00
_cell.angle_gamma   90.00
#
_symmetry.space_group_name_H-M   'P 1'
#
loop_
_entity.id
_entity.type
_entity.pdbx_description
1 polymer ?
#
loop_
_entity_poly.entity_id
_entity_poly.type
_entity_poly.pdbx_seq_one_letter_code
_entity_poly.pdbx_strand_id
1 'polypeptide(L)'
;MFIKSALVSLVLAAAAIATPLRRADTIKVAVVPSAPSTSLEALKFTATVTNTGSEAVKILKYGTILDEKLPTKSFEVTKDGASVPFTGIRLSVSLTDADDSAYTVIPAGETITVSHDVSSLYDFSSLGEGKFTFAPKTNFLIVDTDASAKKTAEEPTSFAKVQVESEAVDVEITGDLSKRELKALESRAVSVCSNSSRKSFIDASYSEAKTLARAGTSWINSRGSGDSVYRAYFGSNTVSRVTSILNAVANESSSSRTLSCTDTYGACSSGVIAYTLIASTNIYYCSIFFNEVSTSSLCSGTTVASRNVRGGTTLHELTHAVGGTDDVTYGCSADQGLSDSNKLRNADNFNSALVSLVLAAAAIATPLRRADTIKVAVVPSAPSTSLDALKFTATVTNTGSEAVKILKYGTILDEKLPTKSFEVTKDGASVPFTGIRLSVSLTDADDSAYTVIPAGETIIVSHDVSSLYDFSSLGEGKFTFAPKTNFLVVDTDASAKKTAEEPTSFANVHVESQAVDVQITGDLSKRELKALESRATSVCSFTSQKAFIDAAYAEAKILARSGISWIDSRGASDSVYRAYFGSNTVSRVTSILDAVANENSRSRTLSCTDTYGSCVSGVIAYTNSASTNIYFCSAFFNQVPIDQLCNGTTVASRNVRGGTVLHELTHAVSGTDDVIYGCPADQGLSDSNKLRNADNFYVRTIPSDLLILFKTHRLYSASQPKPTNPPDAKRLAPNE
;
A
#
# COMPACT_ATOMS: atom_id res chain seq x y z
N MET A 1 66.72 -79.75 35.29
CA MET A 1 66.62 -78.52 36.07
C MET A 1 65.41 -77.74 35.54
N PHE A 2 64.33 -77.74 36.34
CA PHE A 2 63.25 -76.75 36.46
C PHE A 2 62.25 -76.39 35.33
N ILE A 3 60.96 -76.52 35.72
CA ILE A 3 59.79 -75.60 35.55
C ILE A 3 59.06 -75.69 34.19
N LYS A 4 57.85 -76.28 34.10
CA LYS A 4 56.47 -75.87 34.52
C LYS A 4 55.91 -74.62 33.81
N SER A 5 54.64 -74.78 33.40
CA SER A 5 53.61 -73.75 33.15
C SER A 5 53.67 -73.04 31.80
N ALA A 6 52.57 -72.58 31.19
CA ALA A 6 51.12 -72.76 31.24
C ALA A 6 50.57 -71.72 30.23
N LEU A 7 49.27 -71.78 29.92
CA LEU A 7 48.43 -70.62 29.52
C LEU A 7 48.63 -70.04 28.10
N VAL A 8 47.69 -70.31 27.18
CA VAL A 8 46.48 -69.50 26.91
C VAL A 8 45.93 -69.79 25.50
N SER A 9 44.63 -70.06 25.48
CA SER A 9 43.75 -70.23 24.33
C SER A 9 43.73 -69.02 23.39
N LEU A 10 43.73 -69.26 22.08
CA LEU A 10 43.27 -68.30 21.07
C LEU A 10 42.07 -68.88 20.32
N VAL A 11 40.89 -68.77 20.95
CA VAL A 11 39.60 -68.81 20.26
C VAL A 11 39.17 -67.36 20.14
N LEU A 12 39.38 -66.72 18.98
CA LEU A 12 38.65 -65.52 18.63
C LEU A 12 37.49 -65.92 17.73
N ALA A 13 36.30 -65.82 18.33
CA ALA A 13 35.03 -65.86 17.66
C ALA A 13 34.97 -64.80 16.56
N ALA A 14 34.46 -65.20 15.39
CA ALA A 14 33.88 -64.29 14.42
C ALA A 14 32.61 -63.68 15.01
N ALA A 15 32.77 -62.67 15.88
CA ALA A 15 31.73 -61.69 16.11
C ALA A 15 31.85 -60.67 14.98
N ALA A 16 31.05 -60.87 13.93
CA ALA A 16 30.70 -59.77 13.06
C ALA A 16 30.09 -58.69 13.95
N ILE A 17 30.87 -57.64 14.24
CA ILE A 17 30.34 -56.40 14.77
C ILE A 17 29.55 -55.79 13.62
N ALA A 18 28.29 -56.22 13.48
CA ALA A 18 27.28 -55.38 12.89
C ALA A 18 27.13 -54.20 13.85
N THR A 19 27.92 -53.15 13.60
CA THR A 19 27.52 -51.83 14.06
C THR A 19 26.11 -51.61 13.51
N PRO A 20 25.14 -51.18 14.32
CA PRO A 20 23.96 -50.57 13.75
C PRO A 20 24.47 -49.28 13.10
N LEU A 21 24.82 -49.35 11.82
CA LEU A 21 24.66 -48.20 10.95
C LEU A 21 23.21 -47.77 11.20
N ARG A 22 23.02 -46.70 12.00
CA ARG A 22 21.75 -45.96 12.09
C ARG A 22 21.29 -45.84 10.64
N ARG A 23 20.28 -46.64 10.27
CA ARG A 23 19.71 -46.62 8.93
C ARG A 23 19.21 -45.19 8.80
N ALA A 24 19.78 -44.40 7.88
CA ALA A 24 19.42 -42.99 7.73
C ALA A 24 17.89 -42.90 7.75
N ASP A 25 17.34 -42.15 8.71
CA ASP A 25 15.90 -41.95 8.81
C ASP A 25 15.44 -41.46 7.45
N THR A 26 14.70 -42.30 6.74
CA THR A 26 14.36 -42.10 5.33
C THR A 26 12.96 -41.50 5.31
N ILE A 27 12.78 -40.44 4.53
CA ILE A 27 11.46 -39.86 4.27
C ILE A 27 11.10 -40.22 2.85
N LYS A 28 9.93 -40.83 2.66
CA LYS A 28 9.42 -41.15 1.32
C LYS A 28 8.31 -40.18 0.96
N VAL A 29 8.42 -39.58 -0.21
CA VAL A 29 7.43 -38.66 -0.77
C VAL A 29 6.89 -39.25 -2.06
N ALA A 30 5.56 -39.39 -2.13
CA ALA A 30 4.87 -39.74 -3.36
C ALA A 30 3.84 -38.66 -3.69
N VAL A 31 3.65 -38.41 -4.99
CA VAL A 31 2.73 -37.40 -5.50
C VAL A 31 1.84 -38.05 -6.53
N VAL A 32 0.55 -37.73 -6.50
CA VAL A 32 -0.42 -38.21 -7.47
C VAL A 32 -1.27 -37.02 -7.96
N PRO A 33 -1.33 -36.74 -9.27
CA PRO A 33 -2.26 -35.77 -9.82
C PRO A 33 -3.69 -36.32 -9.77
N SER A 34 -4.66 -35.44 -9.55
CA SER A 34 -6.08 -35.80 -9.49
C SER A 34 -6.64 -36.35 -10.81
N ALA A 35 -5.98 -36.09 -11.96
CA ALA A 35 -6.25 -36.74 -13.24
C ALA A 35 -5.01 -36.69 -14.18
N PRO A 36 -4.88 -37.64 -15.13
CA PRO A 36 -3.69 -37.79 -15.99
C PRO A 36 -3.60 -36.77 -17.15
N SER A 37 -4.72 -36.20 -17.59
CA SER A 37 -4.78 -35.09 -18.56
C SER A 37 -5.78 -34.06 -18.05
N THR A 38 -5.34 -32.84 -17.77
CA THR A 38 -6.19 -31.83 -17.13
C THR A 38 -6.14 -30.49 -17.85
N SER A 39 -7.29 -29.80 -17.87
CA SER A 39 -7.30 -28.35 -17.99
C SER A 39 -6.68 -27.74 -16.73
N LEU A 40 -6.12 -26.53 -16.84
CA LEU A 40 -5.42 -25.88 -15.73
C LEU A 40 -6.27 -25.77 -14.45
N GLU A 41 -7.60 -25.68 -14.57
CA GLU A 41 -8.55 -25.58 -13.45
C GLU A 41 -8.72 -26.88 -12.64
N ALA A 42 -8.35 -28.02 -13.23
CA ALA A 42 -8.40 -29.33 -12.58
C ALA A 42 -7.02 -29.77 -12.04
N LEU A 43 -6.00 -28.91 -12.11
CA LEU A 43 -4.63 -29.24 -11.75
C LEU A 43 -4.42 -29.25 -10.22
N LYS A 44 -4.85 -30.35 -9.59
CA LYS A 44 -4.66 -30.62 -8.16
C LYS A 44 -3.81 -31.85 -7.93
N PHE A 45 -3.00 -31.84 -6.88
CA PHE A 45 -2.11 -32.93 -6.49
C PHE A 45 -2.41 -33.38 -5.07
N THR A 46 -2.31 -34.68 -4.83
CA THR A 46 -2.24 -35.28 -3.50
C THR A 46 -0.82 -35.75 -3.27
N ALA A 47 -0.18 -35.28 -2.19
CA ALA A 47 1.14 -35.72 -1.80
C ALA A 47 1.07 -36.50 -0.48
N THR A 48 1.80 -37.61 -0.41
CA THR A 48 1.97 -38.41 0.81
C THR A 48 3.42 -38.36 1.26
N VAL A 49 3.64 -38.04 2.53
CA VAL A 49 4.96 -38.01 3.15
C VAL A 49 4.99 -39.05 4.26
N THR A 50 5.82 -40.08 4.09
CA THR A 50 5.95 -41.22 5.00
C THR A 50 7.29 -41.16 5.71
N ASN A 51 7.27 -41.29 7.04
CA ASN A 51 8.48 -41.50 7.83
C ASN A 51 8.81 -43.00 7.88
N THR A 52 9.81 -43.44 7.11
CA THR A 52 10.29 -44.83 7.13
C THR A 52 11.42 -45.05 8.12
N GLY A 53 11.79 -44.01 8.89
CA GLY A 53 12.72 -44.09 10.01
C GLY A 53 12.11 -44.75 11.25
N SER A 54 12.93 -44.91 12.28
CA SER A 54 12.54 -45.56 13.54
C SER A 54 12.11 -44.59 14.64
N GLU A 55 12.29 -43.30 14.44
CA GLU A 55 11.97 -42.24 15.40
C GLU A 55 10.99 -41.23 14.77
N ALA A 56 10.24 -40.51 15.60
CA ALA A 56 9.35 -39.45 15.11
C ALA A 56 10.18 -38.27 14.59
N VAL A 57 9.76 -37.68 13.46
CA VAL A 57 10.42 -36.50 12.90
C VAL A 57 9.52 -35.27 13.02
N LYS A 58 10.10 -34.12 13.37
CA LYS A 58 9.40 -32.82 13.36
C LYS A 58 9.97 -31.97 12.23
N ILE A 59 9.15 -31.69 11.23
CA ILE A 59 9.55 -31.08 9.96
C ILE A 59 8.91 -29.69 9.81
N LEU A 60 9.70 -28.68 9.43
CA LEU A 60 9.15 -27.38 9.03
C LEU A 60 8.37 -27.49 7.71
N LYS A 61 7.14 -26.99 7.67
CA LYS A 61 6.27 -27.12 6.49
C LYS A 61 6.62 -26.15 5.36
N TYR A 62 6.94 -24.90 5.70
CA TYR A 62 6.98 -23.78 4.77
C TYR A 62 7.91 -24.00 3.57
N GLY A 63 7.41 -23.75 2.36
CA GLY A 63 8.19 -23.89 1.12
C GLY A 63 8.55 -25.33 0.76
N THR A 64 7.86 -26.31 1.33
CA THR A 64 8.03 -27.75 1.02
C THR A 64 6.72 -28.35 0.55
N ILE A 65 6.76 -29.61 0.10
CA ILE A 65 5.56 -30.37 -0.26
C ILE A 65 4.55 -30.55 0.90
N LEU A 66 4.94 -30.27 2.16
CA LEU A 66 4.04 -30.28 3.33
C LEU A 66 3.27 -28.97 3.53
N ASP A 67 3.56 -27.92 2.76
CA ASP A 67 2.87 -26.62 2.84
C ASP A 67 1.54 -26.66 2.10
N GLU A 68 0.49 -27.15 2.77
CA GLU A 68 -0.85 -27.28 2.19
C GLU A 68 -1.69 -26.00 2.28
N LYS A 69 -1.21 -24.98 3.00
CA LYS A 69 -2.01 -23.79 3.35
C LYS A 69 -1.54 -22.54 2.62
N LEU A 70 -0.24 -22.32 2.53
CA LEU A 70 0.30 -21.12 1.93
C LEU A 70 0.55 -21.34 0.43
N PRO A 71 0.39 -20.30 -0.41
CA PRO A 71 0.67 -20.39 -1.85
C PRO A 71 2.18 -20.33 -2.15
N THR A 72 2.98 -21.14 -1.44
CA THR A 72 4.43 -21.25 -1.61
C THR A 72 4.80 -22.28 -2.68
N LYS A 73 6.10 -22.40 -2.99
CA LYS A 73 6.59 -23.25 -4.08
C LYS A 73 6.72 -24.72 -3.66
N SER A 74 5.62 -25.45 -3.63
CA SER A 74 5.59 -26.89 -3.27
C SER A 74 6.20 -27.83 -4.31
N PHE A 75 6.39 -27.36 -5.55
CA PHE A 75 6.94 -28.14 -6.68
C PHE A 75 8.03 -27.34 -7.43
N GLU A 76 9.02 -28.04 -7.99
CA GLU A 76 9.78 -27.55 -9.14
C GLU A 76 9.08 -28.03 -10.41
N VAL A 77 8.68 -27.08 -11.27
CA VAL A 77 7.92 -27.39 -12.50
C VAL A 77 8.77 -27.06 -13.71
N THR A 78 8.88 -28.01 -14.62
CA THR A 78 9.65 -27.86 -15.86
C THR A 78 8.89 -28.39 -17.07
N LYS A 79 9.23 -27.89 -18.25
CA LYS A 79 8.83 -28.43 -19.54
C LYS A 79 10.03 -28.44 -20.46
N ASP A 80 10.35 -29.59 -21.04
CA ASP A 80 11.52 -29.77 -21.92
C ASP A 80 12.83 -29.25 -21.31
N GLY A 81 12.98 -29.38 -19.99
CA GLY A 81 14.13 -28.88 -19.22
C GLY A 81 14.11 -27.38 -18.89
N ALA A 82 13.15 -26.60 -19.42
CA ALA A 82 12.94 -25.20 -19.05
C ALA A 82 12.05 -25.08 -17.81
N SER A 83 12.41 -24.21 -16.85
CA SER A 83 11.61 -23.99 -15.64
C SER A 83 10.39 -23.12 -15.92
N VAL A 84 9.23 -23.53 -15.40
CA VAL A 84 8.01 -22.72 -15.45
C VAL A 84 8.10 -21.62 -14.39
N PRO A 85 7.88 -20.34 -14.73
CA PRO A 85 7.93 -19.24 -13.77
C PRO A 85 6.92 -19.43 -12.63
N PHE A 86 7.38 -19.31 -11.39
CA PHE A 86 6.53 -19.35 -10.20
C PHE A 86 5.91 -17.97 -9.93
N THR A 87 4.62 -17.94 -9.59
CA THR A 87 3.81 -16.72 -9.41
C THR A 87 3.26 -16.55 -8.00
N GLY A 88 3.43 -17.55 -7.13
CA GLY A 88 3.01 -17.53 -5.73
C GLY A 88 3.90 -16.65 -4.83
N ILE A 89 3.85 -16.90 -3.52
CA ILE A 89 4.58 -16.11 -2.51
C ILE A 89 5.89 -16.78 -2.09
N ARG A 90 6.82 -15.94 -1.62
CA ARG A 90 8.14 -16.29 -1.08
C ARG A 90 8.27 -15.71 0.32
N LEU A 91 8.81 -16.44 1.28
CA LEU A 91 8.71 -16.11 2.70
C LEU A 91 10.08 -15.77 3.30
N SER A 92 10.14 -14.77 4.17
CA SER A 92 11.17 -14.65 5.20
C SER A 92 10.63 -15.22 6.52
N VAL A 93 11.35 -16.17 7.12
CA VAL A 93 10.90 -16.90 8.33
C VAL A 93 11.88 -16.72 9.49
N SER A 94 11.34 -16.43 10.68
CA SER A 94 12.00 -16.50 11.98
C SER A 94 11.75 -17.89 12.57
N LEU A 95 12.79 -18.72 12.60
CA LEU A 95 12.68 -20.07 13.15
C LEU A 95 12.57 -20.07 14.68
N THR A 96 13.03 -19.00 15.33
CA THR A 96 12.91 -18.78 16.77
C THR A 96 11.51 -18.34 17.20
N ASP A 97 10.82 -17.55 16.36
CA ASP A 97 9.43 -17.13 16.62
C ASP A 97 8.38 -18.11 16.08
N ALA A 98 8.80 -19.17 15.36
CA ALA A 98 7.93 -20.20 14.83
C ALA A 98 7.44 -21.15 15.95
N ASP A 99 6.12 -21.19 16.16
CA ASP A 99 5.48 -22.15 17.08
C ASP A 99 5.18 -23.50 16.39
N ASP A 100 4.61 -24.44 17.14
CA ASP A 100 4.31 -25.81 16.68
C ASP A 100 3.41 -25.86 15.44
N SER A 101 2.61 -24.82 15.15
CA SER A 101 1.78 -24.75 13.96
C SER A 101 2.57 -24.58 12.66
N ALA A 102 3.84 -24.14 12.73
CA ALA A 102 4.75 -24.08 11.58
C ALA A 102 5.31 -25.46 11.18
N TYR A 103 5.21 -26.43 12.09
CA TYR A 103 5.79 -27.75 11.95
C TYR A 103 4.73 -28.83 11.73
N THR A 104 5.19 -29.97 11.25
CA THR A 104 4.45 -31.22 11.17
C THR A 104 5.27 -32.30 11.86
N VAL A 105 4.64 -33.06 12.75
CA VAL A 105 5.26 -34.22 13.39
C VAL A 105 4.77 -35.49 12.68
N ILE A 106 5.70 -36.30 12.18
CA ILE A 106 5.40 -37.59 11.56
C ILE A 106 6.01 -38.69 12.43
N PRO A 107 5.19 -39.45 13.19
CA PRO A 107 5.69 -40.58 13.97
C PRO A 107 6.37 -41.64 13.07
N ALA A 108 7.20 -42.49 13.67
CA ALA A 108 7.87 -43.58 12.94
C ALA A 108 6.84 -44.51 12.27
N GLY A 109 7.02 -44.78 10.98
CA GLY A 109 6.11 -45.60 10.16
C GLY A 109 4.84 -44.89 9.68
N GLU A 110 4.54 -43.68 10.17
CA GLU A 110 3.31 -42.98 9.83
C GLU A 110 3.41 -42.19 8.53
N THR A 111 2.26 -41.92 7.93
CA THR A 111 2.12 -41.18 6.67
C THR A 111 1.16 -40.02 6.83
N ILE A 112 1.57 -38.84 6.33
CA ILE A 112 0.69 -37.67 6.22
C ILE A 112 0.33 -37.47 4.76
N THR A 113 -0.93 -37.11 4.53
CA THR A 113 -1.46 -36.79 3.20
C THR A 113 -1.87 -35.33 3.16
N VAL A 114 -1.43 -34.61 2.14
CA VAL A 114 -1.75 -33.21 1.91
C VAL A 114 -2.20 -32.99 0.46
N SER A 115 -2.99 -31.94 0.23
CA SER A 115 -3.50 -31.60 -1.11
C SER A 115 -3.02 -30.23 -1.55
N HIS A 116 -2.69 -30.11 -2.84
CA HIS A 116 -2.16 -28.89 -3.46
C HIS A 116 -2.99 -28.49 -4.67
N ASP A 117 -3.35 -27.21 -4.76
CA ASP A 117 -3.85 -26.57 -5.98
C ASP A 117 -2.76 -25.61 -6.48
N VAL A 118 -2.21 -25.89 -7.66
CA VAL A 118 -1.05 -25.17 -8.20
C VAL A 118 -1.40 -24.31 -9.42
N SER A 119 -2.68 -24.27 -9.80
CA SER A 119 -3.16 -23.63 -11.02
C SER A 119 -2.82 -22.13 -11.11
N SER A 120 -2.84 -21.42 -9.98
CA SER A 120 -2.47 -20.00 -9.87
C SER A 120 -1.03 -19.73 -9.43
N LEU A 121 -0.23 -20.79 -9.24
CA LEU A 121 1.12 -20.68 -8.68
C LEU A 121 2.22 -20.73 -9.74
N TYR A 122 1.90 -21.03 -10.99
CA TYR A 122 2.86 -21.05 -12.09
C TYR A 122 2.29 -20.42 -13.37
N ASP A 123 3.16 -19.80 -14.15
CA ASP A 123 2.83 -19.23 -15.46
C ASP A 123 3.05 -20.26 -16.58
N PHE A 124 2.10 -21.18 -16.74
CA PHE A 124 2.10 -22.18 -17.80
C PHE A 124 1.99 -21.57 -19.20
N SER A 125 1.40 -20.38 -19.34
CA SER A 125 1.23 -19.69 -20.62
C SER A 125 2.58 -19.40 -21.30
N SER A 126 3.62 -19.15 -20.49
CA SER A 126 4.96 -18.80 -20.97
C SER A 126 5.63 -19.91 -21.79
N LEU A 127 5.25 -21.18 -21.58
CA LEU A 127 5.83 -22.34 -22.27
C LEU A 127 4.80 -23.10 -23.14
N GLY A 128 3.53 -22.69 -23.14
CA GLY A 128 2.47 -23.28 -23.97
C GLY A 128 2.05 -24.71 -23.58
N GLU A 129 1.08 -25.27 -24.29
CA GLU A 129 0.52 -26.61 -24.02
C GLU A 129 1.54 -27.73 -24.15
N GLY A 130 1.37 -28.80 -23.38
CA GLY A 130 2.18 -30.01 -23.47
C GLY A 130 2.45 -30.67 -22.13
N LYS A 131 3.50 -31.48 -22.09
CA LYS A 131 3.88 -32.29 -20.94
C LYS A 131 4.76 -31.51 -19.97
N PHE A 132 4.29 -31.33 -18.74
CA PHE A 132 5.01 -30.66 -17.66
C PHE A 132 5.42 -31.67 -16.59
N THR A 133 6.65 -31.57 -16.10
CA THR A 133 7.19 -32.40 -15.02
C THR A 133 7.13 -31.63 -13.70
N PHE A 134 6.49 -32.23 -12.69
CA PHE A 134 6.33 -31.71 -11.34
C PHE A 134 7.17 -32.52 -10.36
N ALA A 135 8.27 -31.95 -9.88
CA ALA A 135 9.12 -32.55 -8.84
C ALA A 135 8.75 -31.95 -7.47
N PRO A 136 8.41 -32.75 -6.44
CA PRO A 136 8.08 -32.20 -5.12
C PRO A 136 9.28 -31.51 -4.47
N LYS A 137 9.05 -30.39 -3.77
CA LYS A 137 10.10 -29.74 -2.96
C LYS A 137 10.26 -30.45 -1.62
N THR A 138 11.39 -31.14 -1.45
CA THR A 138 11.66 -32.01 -0.29
C THR A 138 12.86 -31.57 0.55
N ASN A 139 13.20 -30.27 0.53
CA ASN A 139 14.26 -29.70 1.37
C ASN A 139 13.79 -29.58 2.83
N PHE A 140 13.57 -30.71 3.48
CA PHE A 140 13.02 -30.76 4.84
C PHE A 140 14.05 -30.30 5.87
N LEU A 141 13.67 -29.28 6.65
CA LEU A 141 14.35 -28.93 7.90
C LEU A 141 13.75 -29.76 9.04
N ILE A 142 14.52 -30.71 9.56
CA ILE A 142 14.11 -31.57 10.67
C ILE A 142 14.73 -31.05 11.96
N VAL A 143 13.88 -30.78 12.95
CA VAL A 143 14.30 -30.36 14.29
C VAL A 143 15.03 -31.53 14.97
N ASP A 144 16.28 -31.31 15.34
CA ASP A 144 17.09 -32.28 16.08
C ASP A 144 16.61 -32.36 17.54
N THR A 145 15.94 -33.46 17.91
CA THR A 145 15.43 -33.67 19.27
C THR A 145 16.51 -34.15 20.27
N ASP A 146 17.71 -34.48 19.80
CA ASP A 146 18.86 -34.86 20.65
C ASP A 146 19.65 -33.63 21.15
N ALA A 147 19.36 -32.43 20.64
CA ALA A 147 19.93 -31.17 21.10
C ALA A 147 19.34 -30.77 22.47
N SER A 148 19.96 -31.29 23.52
CA SER A 148 19.67 -31.01 24.93
C SER A 148 19.37 -29.54 25.21
N ALA A 149 18.16 -29.30 25.72
CA ALA A 149 17.69 -28.13 26.46
C ALA A 149 18.74 -27.06 26.82
N LYS A 150 18.78 -25.96 26.06
CA LYS A 150 19.06 -24.63 26.62
C LYS A 150 17.99 -23.66 26.15
N LYS A 151 17.11 -23.26 27.09
CA LYS A 151 16.25 -22.08 27.01
C LYS A 151 17.10 -20.80 27.04
N THR A 152 17.88 -20.58 25.99
CA THR A 152 18.41 -19.27 25.64
C THR A 152 17.98 -19.01 24.21
N ALA A 153 17.60 -17.77 23.89
CA ALA A 153 17.05 -17.32 22.61
C ALA A 153 18.07 -17.41 21.46
N GLU A 154 18.57 -18.61 21.19
CA GLU A 154 19.41 -18.94 20.03
C GLU A 154 18.63 -19.91 19.15
N GLU A 155 18.75 -19.71 17.84
CA GLU A 155 18.22 -20.54 16.75
C GLU A 155 18.34 -22.04 17.06
N PRO A 156 17.43 -22.92 16.57
CA PRO A 156 17.66 -24.36 16.60
C PRO A 156 19.05 -24.66 16.04
N THR A 157 19.97 -25.08 16.90
CA THR A 157 21.42 -25.06 16.61
C THR A 157 21.86 -26.19 15.69
N SER A 158 20.97 -27.13 15.36
CA SER A 158 21.17 -28.17 14.35
C SER A 158 19.85 -28.54 13.65
N PHE A 159 19.90 -28.57 12.31
CA PHE A 159 18.90 -29.24 11.48
C PHE A 159 19.52 -30.49 10.87
N ALA A 160 18.85 -31.63 11.01
CA ALA A 160 19.32 -32.87 10.42
C ALA A 160 18.97 -32.92 8.92
N LYS A 161 19.93 -33.36 8.08
CA LYS A 161 19.64 -33.72 6.69
C LYS A 161 19.18 -35.17 6.65
N VAL A 162 18.05 -35.41 5.99
CA VAL A 162 17.47 -36.73 5.79
C VAL A 162 17.56 -37.13 4.32
N GLN A 163 17.80 -38.43 4.09
CA GLN A 163 17.68 -38.99 2.74
C GLN A 163 16.19 -39.05 2.37
N VAL A 164 15.84 -38.36 1.29
CA VAL A 164 14.48 -38.34 0.76
C VAL A 164 14.41 -39.14 -0.52
N GLU A 165 13.50 -40.11 -0.56
CA GLU A 165 13.06 -40.75 -1.79
C GLU A 165 11.84 -40.01 -2.32
N SER A 166 11.95 -39.43 -3.51
CA SER A 166 10.82 -38.75 -4.16
C SER A 166 10.88 -38.94 -5.67
N GLU A 167 9.71 -39.03 -6.30
CA GLU A 167 9.58 -39.14 -7.75
C GLU A 167 8.83 -37.93 -8.29
N ALA A 168 9.28 -37.43 -9.45
CA ALA A 168 8.57 -36.41 -10.19
C ALA A 168 7.41 -37.05 -10.98
N VAL A 169 6.33 -36.29 -11.18
CA VAL A 169 5.20 -36.75 -11.98
C VAL A 169 5.06 -35.87 -13.20
N ASP A 170 4.80 -36.50 -14.34
CA ASP A 170 4.47 -35.80 -15.55
C ASP A 170 2.96 -35.67 -15.72
N VAL A 171 2.52 -34.47 -16.13
CA VAL A 171 1.12 -34.17 -16.43
C VAL A 171 1.04 -33.48 -17.78
N GLU A 172 0.14 -33.95 -18.64
CA GLU A 172 -0.16 -33.28 -19.90
C GLU A 172 -1.24 -32.22 -19.69
N ILE A 173 -0.90 -30.96 -19.99
CA ILE A 173 -1.77 -29.80 -19.80
C ILE A 173 -2.10 -29.19 -21.17
N THR A 174 -3.39 -29.08 -21.46
CA THR A 174 -3.93 -28.57 -22.73
C THR A 174 -5.08 -27.59 -22.47
N GLY A 175 -5.44 -26.79 -23.48
CA GLY A 175 -6.54 -25.83 -23.40
C GLY A 175 -6.11 -24.45 -22.89
N ASP A 176 -6.98 -23.80 -22.12
CA ASP A 176 -6.72 -22.43 -21.64
C ASP A 176 -5.60 -22.39 -20.59
N LEU A 177 -4.45 -21.86 -21.00
CA LEU A 177 -3.29 -21.62 -20.14
C LEU A 177 -3.21 -20.17 -19.64
N SER A 178 -4.24 -19.35 -19.83
CA SER A 178 -4.20 -17.96 -19.38
C SER A 178 -3.87 -17.88 -17.89
N LYS A 179 -3.03 -16.91 -17.54
CA LYS A 179 -2.51 -16.77 -16.18
C LYS A 179 -3.65 -16.63 -15.19
N ARG A 180 -3.70 -17.52 -14.20
CA ARG A 180 -4.64 -17.43 -13.08
C ARG A 180 -4.07 -16.50 -12.02
N GLU A 181 -4.83 -15.49 -11.61
CA GLU A 181 -4.40 -14.60 -10.53
C GLU A 181 -4.49 -15.31 -9.18
N LEU A 182 -3.51 -15.08 -8.32
CA LEU A 182 -3.55 -15.56 -6.95
C LEU A 182 -4.69 -14.83 -6.23
N LYS A 183 -5.71 -15.58 -5.78
CA LYS A 183 -6.91 -15.01 -5.15
C LYS A 183 -6.52 -14.28 -3.86
N ALA A 184 -6.65 -12.95 -3.88
CA ALA A 184 -6.79 -12.18 -2.65
C ALA A 184 -8.14 -12.52 -2.00
N LEU A 185 -8.23 -12.44 -0.66
CA LEU A 185 -9.47 -12.72 0.07
C LEU A 185 -10.64 -11.88 -0.51
N GLU A 186 -11.82 -12.51 -0.71
CA GLU A 186 -12.91 -12.03 -1.59
C GLU A 186 -13.36 -10.55 -1.44
N SER A 187 -13.71 -9.94 -2.57
CA SER A 187 -13.79 -8.49 -2.83
C SER A 187 -15.21 -7.89 -2.77
N ARG A 188 -15.34 -6.82 -1.97
CA ARG A 188 -16.20 -5.64 -2.18
C ARG A 188 -15.25 -4.45 -2.43
N ALA A 189 -15.74 -3.28 -2.88
CA ALA A 189 -14.95 -2.04 -3.00
C ALA A 189 -13.88 -1.98 -1.90
N VAL A 190 -12.61 -2.01 -2.29
CA VAL A 190 -11.55 -2.48 -1.41
C VAL A 190 -11.29 -1.40 -0.38
N SER A 191 -11.83 -1.57 0.83
CA SER A 191 -11.46 -0.70 1.94
C SER A 191 -10.02 -1.00 2.36
N VAL A 192 -9.10 -0.15 1.89
CA VAL A 192 -7.66 -0.22 2.15
C VAL A 192 -7.38 0.60 3.40
N CYS A 193 -7.60 -0.07 4.53
CA CYS A 193 -7.38 0.43 5.87
C CYS A 193 -6.87 -0.70 6.74
N SER A 194 -5.63 -0.61 7.21
CA SER A 194 -5.07 -1.61 8.11
C SER A 194 -5.58 -1.49 9.56
N ASN A 195 -6.23 -0.39 9.94
CA ASN A 195 -6.97 -0.28 11.20
C ASN A 195 -8.37 -0.88 10.99
N SER A 196 -8.65 -2.00 11.68
CA SER A 196 -9.91 -2.73 11.55
C SER A 196 -11.14 -1.91 11.95
N SER A 197 -11.02 -0.99 12.92
CA SER A 197 -12.09 -0.06 13.29
C SER A 197 -12.35 0.96 12.19
N ARG A 198 -11.32 1.55 11.58
CA ARG A 198 -11.45 2.47 10.43
C ARG A 198 -11.98 1.77 9.19
N LYS A 199 -11.51 0.55 8.93
CA LYS A 199 -12.05 -0.31 7.87
C LYS A 199 -13.54 -0.59 8.09
N SER A 200 -13.92 -1.04 9.28
CA SER A 200 -15.32 -1.28 9.63
C SER A 200 -16.15 -0.01 9.56
N PHE A 201 -15.57 1.14 9.91
CA PHE A 201 -16.20 2.45 9.80
C PHE A 201 -16.44 2.85 8.34
N ILE A 202 -15.47 2.64 7.45
CA ILE A 202 -15.62 2.84 6.00
C ILE A 202 -16.64 1.85 5.41
N ASP A 203 -16.55 0.57 5.73
CA ASP A 203 -17.48 -0.46 5.24
C ASP A 203 -18.93 -0.16 5.69
N ALA A 204 -19.09 0.32 6.93
CA ALA A 204 -20.38 0.81 7.44
C ALA A 204 -20.83 2.07 6.70
N SER A 205 -19.95 3.06 6.53
CA SER A 205 -20.28 4.30 5.81
C SER A 205 -20.70 4.06 4.36
N TYR A 206 -20.07 3.09 3.69
CA TYR A 206 -20.37 2.71 2.31
C TYR A 206 -21.74 2.04 2.23
N SER A 207 -22.05 1.16 3.18
CA SER A 207 -23.38 0.53 3.28
C SER A 207 -24.48 1.55 3.62
N GLU A 208 -24.17 2.50 4.51
CA GLU A 208 -25.03 3.61 4.89
C GLU A 208 -25.29 4.55 3.70
N ALA A 209 -24.27 4.93 2.94
CA ALA A 209 -24.38 5.79 1.75
C ALA A 209 -25.32 5.19 0.69
N LYS A 210 -25.20 3.89 0.42
CA LYS A 210 -26.11 3.18 -0.50
C LYS A 210 -27.54 3.15 0.03
N THR A 211 -27.69 3.02 1.35
CA THR A 211 -29.01 3.05 2.00
C THR A 211 -29.64 4.44 1.92
N LEU A 212 -28.86 5.50 2.19
CA LEU A 212 -29.27 6.89 2.03
C LEU A 212 -29.69 7.19 0.58
N ALA A 213 -28.94 6.70 -0.41
CA ALA A 213 -29.26 6.90 -1.82
C ALA A 213 -30.59 6.23 -2.23
N ARG A 214 -30.88 5.02 -1.71
CA ARG A 214 -32.17 4.34 -1.91
C ARG A 214 -33.31 5.07 -1.23
N ALA A 215 -33.12 5.47 0.03
CA ALA A 215 -34.12 6.23 0.79
C ALA A 215 -34.43 7.57 0.11
N GLY A 216 -33.40 8.26 -0.36
CA GLY A 216 -33.49 9.47 -1.17
C GLY A 216 -34.31 9.29 -2.43
N THR A 217 -33.98 8.27 -3.22
CA THR A 217 -34.73 7.95 -4.44
C THR A 217 -36.20 7.67 -4.14
N SER A 218 -36.49 6.86 -3.11
CA SER A 218 -37.86 6.55 -2.68
C SER A 218 -38.61 7.80 -2.26
N TRP A 219 -37.99 8.68 -1.48
CA TRP A 219 -38.60 9.93 -1.03
C TRP A 219 -38.88 10.87 -2.20
N ILE A 220 -37.90 11.08 -3.09
CA ILE A 220 -38.06 11.99 -4.23
C ILE A 220 -39.20 11.49 -5.13
N ASN A 221 -39.27 10.19 -5.38
CA ASN A 221 -40.35 9.59 -6.18
C ASN A 221 -41.73 9.75 -5.51
N SER A 222 -41.79 9.76 -4.18
CA SER A 222 -43.05 9.94 -3.45
C SER A 222 -43.54 11.39 -3.35
N ARG A 223 -42.61 12.37 -3.37
CA ARG A 223 -42.90 13.80 -3.15
C ARG A 223 -42.89 14.64 -4.43
N GLY A 224 -42.06 14.26 -5.40
CA GLY A 224 -41.87 14.97 -6.66
C GLY A 224 -41.12 16.31 -6.51
N SER A 225 -40.93 17.01 -7.64
CA SER A 225 -40.21 18.29 -7.70
C SER A 225 -40.95 19.50 -7.09
N GLY A 226 -42.19 19.29 -6.62
CA GLY A 226 -42.98 20.30 -5.93
C GLY A 226 -42.59 20.50 -4.47
N ASP A 227 -41.90 19.53 -3.87
CA ASP A 227 -41.51 19.56 -2.46
C ASP A 227 -40.50 20.68 -2.16
N SER A 228 -40.65 21.34 -1.01
CA SER A 228 -39.81 22.46 -0.62
C SER A 228 -38.35 22.08 -0.40
N VAL A 229 -38.07 20.88 0.12
CA VAL A 229 -36.69 20.40 0.30
C VAL A 229 -36.08 20.03 -1.05
N TYR A 230 -36.86 19.42 -1.94
CA TYR A 230 -36.40 19.16 -3.31
C TYR A 230 -36.05 20.46 -4.03
N ARG A 231 -36.92 21.48 -3.98
CA ARG A 231 -36.65 22.78 -4.61
C ARG A 231 -35.46 23.50 -3.99
N ALA A 232 -35.28 23.41 -2.68
CA ALA A 232 -34.15 24.02 -2.00
C ALA A 232 -32.82 23.46 -2.54
N TYR A 233 -32.68 22.15 -2.67
CA TYR A 233 -31.42 21.51 -3.04
C TYR A 233 -31.26 21.12 -4.51
N PHE A 234 -32.34 20.98 -5.27
CA PHE A 234 -32.30 20.58 -6.67
C PHE A 234 -33.04 21.53 -7.62
N GLY A 235 -33.70 22.57 -7.10
CA GLY A 235 -34.33 23.61 -7.92
C GLY A 235 -35.40 23.06 -8.86
N SER A 236 -35.39 23.50 -10.12
CA SER A 236 -36.31 23.01 -11.17
C SER A 236 -35.83 21.74 -11.91
N ASN A 237 -34.73 21.12 -11.48
CA ASN A 237 -34.22 19.92 -12.14
C ASN A 237 -35.28 18.80 -12.14
N THR A 238 -35.30 18.03 -13.22
CA THR A 238 -36.21 16.89 -13.35
C THR A 238 -35.86 15.79 -12.34
N VAL A 239 -36.88 15.23 -11.69
CA VAL A 239 -36.75 14.12 -10.72
C VAL A 239 -35.90 12.97 -11.26
N SER A 240 -36.06 12.62 -12.53
CA SER A 240 -35.30 11.55 -13.18
C SER A 240 -33.78 11.80 -13.18
N ARG A 241 -33.33 13.05 -13.37
CA ARG A 241 -31.89 13.38 -13.37
C ARG A 241 -31.27 13.25 -11.98
N VAL A 242 -31.98 13.69 -10.95
CA VAL A 242 -31.52 13.57 -9.56
C VAL A 242 -31.52 12.11 -9.12
N THR A 243 -32.61 11.38 -9.38
CA THR A 243 -32.74 9.97 -9.02
C THR A 243 -31.81 9.06 -9.82
N SER A 244 -31.42 9.42 -11.05
CA SER A 244 -30.41 8.67 -11.80
C SER A 244 -29.05 8.62 -11.09
N ILE A 245 -28.60 9.75 -10.53
CA ILE A 245 -27.32 9.81 -9.78
C ILE A 245 -27.43 9.03 -8.47
N LEU A 246 -28.53 9.19 -7.74
CA LEU A 246 -28.76 8.42 -6.51
C LEU A 246 -28.88 6.91 -6.78
N ASN A 247 -29.52 6.51 -7.87
CA ASN A 247 -29.59 5.11 -8.27
C ASN A 247 -28.22 4.55 -8.65
N ALA A 248 -27.37 5.35 -9.31
CA ALA A 248 -26.00 4.94 -9.58
C ALA A 248 -25.22 4.67 -8.28
N VAL A 249 -25.37 5.53 -7.26
CA VAL A 249 -24.77 5.28 -5.92
C VAL A 249 -25.39 4.04 -5.26
N ALA A 250 -26.72 3.91 -5.27
CA ALA A 250 -27.42 2.78 -4.65
C ALA A 250 -27.04 1.42 -5.24
N ASN A 251 -26.67 1.39 -6.52
CA ASN A 251 -26.29 0.20 -7.27
C ASN A 251 -24.77 0.03 -7.44
N GLU A 252 -23.97 0.93 -6.89
CA GLU A 252 -22.51 0.90 -6.99
C GLU A 252 -21.93 -0.44 -6.48
N SER A 253 -21.08 -1.07 -7.29
CA SER A 253 -20.53 -2.42 -7.05
C SER A 253 -19.15 -2.65 -7.68
N SER A 254 -18.38 -1.59 -7.94
CA SER A 254 -17.04 -1.66 -8.51
C SER A 254 -16.12 -2.52 -7.65
N SER A 255 -15.48 -3.50 -8.29
CA SER A 255 -14.48 -4.38 -7.67
C SER A 255 -13.07 -3.78 -7.69
N SER A 256 -12.84 -2.71 -8.46
CA SER A 256 -11.55 -2.04 -8.63
C SER A 256 -11.43 -0.72 -7.86
N ARG A 257 -12.55 -0.16 -7.40
CA ARG A 257 -12.55 1.09 -6.64
C ARG A 257 -11.98 0.89 -5.25
N THR A 258 -10.95 1.64 -4.94
CA THR A 258 -10.33 1.69 -3.62
C THR A 258 -11.06 2.68 -2.72
N LEU A 259 -11.35 2.27 -1.49
CA LEU A 259 -11.82 3.11 -0.39
C LEU A 259 -10.73 3.18 0.69
N SER A 260 -9.79 4.11 0.56
CA SER A 260 -8.59 4.14 1.39
C SER A 260 -8.72 5.10 2.57
N CYS A 261 -8.09 4.80 3.71
CA CYS A 261 -7.83 5.79 4.76
C CYS A 261 -6.36 6.24 4.81
N THR A 262 -5.64 6.03 3.71
CA THR A 262 -4.27 6.49 3.51
C THR A 262 -4.28 7.63 2.52
N ASP A 263 -3.81 8.80 2.94
CA ASP A 263 -3.73 9.98 2.09
C ASP A 263 -2.58 9.87 1.07
N THR A 264 -2.84 9.15 -0.02
CA THR A 264 -1.84 8.85 -1.06
C THR A 264 -1.42 10.09 -1.85
N TYR A 265 -2.32 11.08 -1.96
CA TYR A 265 -2.12 12.29 -2.75
C TYR A 265 -1.84 13.55 -1.92
N GLY A 266 -1.75 13.43 -0.59
CA GLY A 266 -1.42 14.56 0.28
C GLY A 266 -2.54 15.60 0.41
N ALA A 267 -3.78 15.19 0.16
CA ALA A 267 -4.93 16.09 0.11
C ALA A 267 -5.65 16.24 1.45
N CYS A 268 -5.30 15.43 2.45
CA CYS A 268 -5.83 15.56 3.80
C CYS A 268 -5.16 16.73 4.52
N SER A 269 -5.69 17.92 4.27
CA SER A 269 -5.37 19.16 4.97
C SER A 269 -6.48 19.57 5.93
N SER A 270 -6.32 20.74 6.57
CA SER A 270 -7.28 21.23 7.55
C SER A 270 -8.70 21.32 7.00
N GLY A 271 -9.66 20.75 7.72
CA GLY A 271 -11.06 20.67 7.30
C GLY A 271 -11.37 19.69 6.17
N VAL A 272 -10.42 19.03 5.50
CA VAL A 272 -10.75 18.05 4.46
C VAL A 272 -11.17 16.72 5.10
N ILE A 273 -12.40 16.27 4.83
CA ILE A 273 -13.01 15.06 5.38
C ILE A 273 -12.64 13.84 4.56
N ALA A 274 -12.76 13.95 3.24
CA ALA A 274 -12.43 12.90 2.29
C ALA A 274 -12.14 13.54 0.92
N TYR A 275 -11.63 12.75 -0.02
CA TYR A 275 -11.49 13.17 -1.40
C TYR A 275 -11.62 12.00 -2.39
N THR A 276 -12.10 12.30 -3.59
CA THR A 276 -12.17 11.36 -4.71
C THR A 276 -11.15 11.72 -5.78
N LEU A 277 -10.32 10.76 -6.19
CA LEU A 277 -9.49 10.90 -7.38
C LEU A 277 -10.33 10.61 -8.62
N ILE A 278 -10.60 11.61 -9.45
CA ILE A 278 -11.53 11.48 -10.57
C ILE A 278 -11.01 10.53 -11.65
N ALA A 279 -9.69 10.51 -11.88
CA ALA A 279 -9.10 9.63 -12.88
C ALA A 279 -9.34 8.13 -12.62
N SER A 280 -9.42 7.70 -11.35
CA SER A 280 -9.60 6.29 -10.96
C SER A 280 -10.93 6.01 -10.27
N THR A 281 -11.67 7.05 -9.88
CA THR A 281 -12.85 7.01 -9.00
C THR A 281 -12.57 6.52 -7.58
N ASN A 282 -11.30 6.37 -7.18
CA ASN A 282 -10.92 5.95 -5.83
C ASN A 282 -11.24 7.04 -4.81
N ILE A 283 -11.64 6.63 -3.61
CA ILE A 283 -12.05 7.51 -2.52
C ILE A 283 -11.06 7.36 -1.37
N TYR A 284 -10.64 8.47 -0.79
CA TYR A 284 -9.64 8.56 0.27
C TYR A 284 -10.23 9.34 1.45
N TYR A 285 -10.28 8.72 2.62
CA TYR A 285 -10.88 9.28 3.84
C TYR A 285 -9.78 9.85 4.74
N CYS A 286 -9.93 11.11 5.12
CA CYS A 286 -8.99 11.81 6.00
C CYS A 286 -9.25 11.50 7.48
N SER A 287 -8.35 11.95 8.36
CA SER A 287 -8.43 11.64 9.79
C SER A 287 -9.75 12.11 10.42
N ILE A 288 -10.27 13.27 10.00
CA ILE A 288 -11.49 13.85 10.57
C ILE A 288 -12.77 13.07 10.21
N PHE A 289 -12.79 12.32 9.10
CA PHE A 289 -13.90 11.44 8.74
C PHE A 289 -14.24 10.44 9.84
N PHE A 290 -13.23 9.97 10.58
CA PHE A 290 -13.43 8.98 11.64
C PHE A 290 -14.02 9.56 12.93
N ASN A 291 -14.22 10.88 12.99
CA ASN A 291 -14.96 11.55 14.07
C ASN A 291 -16.45 11.69 13.75
N GLU A 292 -16.86 11.34 12.52
CA GLU A 292 -18.26 11.42 12.11
C GLU A 292 -19.13 10.37 12.80
N VAL A 293 -20.42 10.67 12.90
CA VAL A 293 -21.40 9.77 13.51
C VAL A 293 -22.08 8.89 12.46
N SER A 294 -22.70 7.79 12.91
CA SER A 294 -23.50 6.94 12.03
C SER A 294 -24.78 7.66 11.57
N THR A 295 -25.32 7.22 10.44
CA THR A 295 -26.57 7.74 9.88
C THR A 295 -27.75 7.65 10.87
N SER A 296 -27.72 6.70 11.81
CA SER A 296 -28.73 6.57 12.87
C SER A 296 -28.72 7.70 13.91
N SER A 297 -27.64 8.49 14.00
CA SER A 297 -27.52 9.62 14.93
C SER A 297 -28.12 10.91 14.38
N LEU A 298 -28.56 10.90 13.11
CA LEU A 298 -29.41 11.94 12.56
C LEU A 298 -30.64 12.08 13.46
N CYS A 299 -30.93 13.30 13.93
CA CYS A 299 -32.05 13.66 14.82
C CYS A 299 -31.90 13.34 16.32
N SER A 300 -30.81 12.68 16.76
CA SER A 300 -30.63 12.33 18.17
C SER A 300 -29.30 12.77 18.79
N GLY A 301 -28.34 13.22 17.97
CA GLY A 301 -27.02 13.66 18.44
C GLY A 301 -26.21 14.54 17.47
N THR A 302 -26.73 14.84 16.28
CA THR A 302 -26.11 15.79 15.33
C THR A 302 -27.17 16.56 14.53
N THR A 303 -26.84 17.77 14.06
CA THR A 303 -27.72 18.61 13.24
C THR A 303 -27.45 18.42 11.74
N VAL A 304 -28.43 18.78 10.90
CA VAL A 304 -28.25 18.80 9.43
C VAL A 304 -27.09 19.69 9.01
N ALA A 305 -26.94 20.85 9.67
CA ALA A 305 -25.88 21.81 9.39
C ALA A 305 -24.48 21.27 9.73
N SER A 306 -24.39 20.36 10.71
CA SER A 306 -23.11 19.78 11.17
C SER A 306 -22.46 18.87 10.11
N ARG A 307 -23.22 18.30 9.17
CA ARG A 307 -22.75 17.49 8.03
C ARG A 307 -21.76 16.34 8.37
N ASN A 308 -21.64 15.97 9.65
CA ASN A 308 -20.65 15.03 10.16
C ASN A 308 -21.20 13.60 10.25
N VAL A 309 -21.87 13.14 9.20
CA VAL A 309 -22.46 11.80 9.12
C VAL A 309 -21.71 10.98 8.09
N ARG A 310 -21.10 9.87 8.53
CA ARG A 310 -20.22 9.04 7.69
C ARG A 310 -20.89 8.53 6.41
N GLY A 311 -22.17 8.15 6.50
CA GLY A 311 -22.94 7.74 5.33
C GLY A 311 -23.17 8.88 4.34
N GLY A 312 -23.31 10.12 4.83
CA GLY A 312 -23.48 11.32 4.02
C GLY A 312 -22.19 11.74 3.30
N THR A 313 -21.06 11.71 4.00
CA THR A 313 -19.74 11.97 3.41
C THR A 313 -19.40 10.91 2.35
N THR A 314 -19.57 9.62 2.63
CA THR A 314 -19.32 8.57 1.62
C THR A 314 -20.29 8.68 0.43
N LEU A 315 -21.53 9.11 0.64
CA LEU A 315 -22.48 9.40 -0.44
C LEU A 315 -21.98 10.55 -1.32
N HIS A 316 -21.49 11.65 -0.74
CA HIS A 316 -20.88 12.77 -1.48
C HIS A 316 -19.79 12.26 -2.42
N GLU A 317 -18.80 11.53 -1.89
CA GLU A 317 -17.68 11.01 -2.67
C GLU A 317 -18.13 10.02 -3.75
N LEU A 318 -19.13 9.18 -3.46
CA LEU A 318 -19.70 8.29 -4.46
C LEU A 318 -20.39 9.05 -5.58
N THR A 319 -21.01 10.20 -5.32
CA THR A 319 -21.59 11.01 -6.41
C THR A 319 -20.53 11.51 -7.39
N HIS A 320 -19.31 11.81 -6.95
CA HIS A 320 -18.20 12.10 -7.85
C HIS A 320 -17.86 10.87 -8.71
N ALA A 321 -17.70 9.74 -8.04
CA ALA A 321 -17.22 8.49 -8.63
C ALA A 321 -18.17 7.92 -9.70
N VAL A 322 -19.49 8.01 -9.48
CA VAL A 322 -20.49 7.37 -10.37
C VAL A 322 -21.44 8.34 -11.07
N GLY A 323 -21.58 9.54 -10.53
CA GLY A 323 -22.47 10.58 -11.05
C GLY A 323 -21.73 11.72 -11.74
N GLY A 324 -20.41 11.81 -11.61
CA GLY A 324 -19.59 12.86 -12.20
C GLY A 324 -19.83 14.26 -11.62
N THR A 325 -20.47 14.36 -10.45
CA THR A 325 -20.71 15.63 -9.73
C THR A 325 -19.39 16.34 -9.40
N ASP A 326 -19.41 17.65 -9.28
CA ASP A 326 -18.30 18.56 -8.98
C ASP A 326 -18.43 19.15 -7.58
N ASP A 327 -17.35 19.74 -7.06
CA ASP A 327 -17.41 20.62 -5.90
C ASP A 327 -17.57 22.05 -6.37
N VAL A 328 -18.81 22.52 -6.39
CA VAL A 328 -19.14 23.89 -6.82
C VAL A 328 -19.03 24.87 -5.65
N THR A 329 -19.47 24.43 -4.48
CA THR A 329 -19.44 25.15 -3.20
C THR A 329 -19.60 24.14 -2.06
N TYR A 330 -19.49 24.62 -0.81
CA TYR A 330 -19.61 23.79 0.38
C TYR A 330 -20.59 24.38 1.39
N GLY A 331 -21.38 23.51 2.02
CA GLY A 331 -22.27 23.86 3.12
C GLY A 331 -23.71 24.23 2.70
N CYS A 332 -24.66 23.87 3.57
CA CYS A 332 -26.10 23.87 3.25
C CYS A 332 -26.65 25.20 2.71
N SER A 333 -26.24 26.34 3.29
CA SER A 333 -26.73 27.66 2.85
C SER A 333 -26.22 28.00 1.44
N ALA A 334 -24.93 27.73 1.17
CA ALA A 334 -24.33 27.95 -0.13
C ALA A 334 -24.93 27.01 -1.19
N ASP A 335 -25.13 25.73 -0.85
CA ASP A 335 -25.77 24.71 -1.70
C ASP A 335 -27.17 25.13 -2.19
N GLN A 336 -27.97 25.73 -1.29
CA GLN A 336 -29.32 26.20 -1.60
C GLN A 336 -29.31 27.46 -2.47
N GLY A 337 -28.26 28.28 -2.38
CA GLY A 337 -28.06 29.50 -3.16
C GLY A 337 -27.55 29.29 -4.59
N LEU A 338 -27.18 28.06 -4.97
CA LEU A 338 -26.70 27.74 -6.32
C LEU A 338 -27.79 27.88 -7.40
N SER A 339 -27.36 28.09 -8.65
CA SER A 339 -28.25 27.95 -9.82
C SER A 339 -28.69 26.50 -9.99
N ASP A 340 -29.82 26.26 -10.65
CA ASP A 340 -30.34 24.91 -10.87
C ASP A 340 -29.33 23.97 -11.54
N SER A 341 -28.58 24.45 -12.54
CA SER A 341 -27.52 23.67 -13.19
C SER A 341 -26.40 23.30 -12.21
N ASN A 342 -26.03 24.21 -11.31
CA ASN A 342 -25.00 24.00 -10.31
C ASN A 342 -25.49 23.09 -9.17
N LYS A 343 -26.76 23.18 -8.77
CA LYS A 343 -27.38 22.29 -7.78
C LYS A 343 -27.33 20.83 -8.18
N LEU A 344 -27.61 20.51 -9.45
CA LEU A 344 -27.57 19.12 -9.94
C LEU A 344 -26.15 18.56 -10.03
N ARG A 345 -25.16 19.41 -10.35
CA ARG A 345 -23.77 18.96 -10.45
C ARG A 345 -23.01 19.05 -9.13
N ASN A 346 -23.49 19.73 -8.10
CA ASN A 346 -22.75 19.86 -6.83
C ASN A 346 -22.92 18.61 -5.97
N ALA A 347 -21.83 17.94 -5.58
CA ALA A 347 -21.90 16.73 -4.74
C ALA A 347 -22.53 17.01 -3.37
N ASP A 348 -22.23 18.18 -2.81
CA ASP A 348 -22.74 18.63 -1.51
C ASP A 348 -24.28 18.77 -1.48
N ASN A 349 -24.91 19.16 -2.60
CA ASN A 349 -26.37 19.20 -2.68
C ASN A 349 -27.02 17.82 -2.46
N PHE A 350 -26.37 16.71 -2.85
CA PHE A 350 -26.89 15.36 -2.60
C PHE A 350 -26.73 14.95 -1.14
N ASN A 351 -25.59 15.25 -0.52
CA ASN A 351 -25.35 14.99 0.90
C ASN A 351 -26.33 15.80 1.76
N SER A 352 -26.34 17.13 1.58
CA SER A 352 -27.17 18.07 2.32
C SER A 352 -28.68 17.81 2.16
N ALA A 353 -29.16 17.46 0.95
CA ALA A 353 -30.56 17.10 0.73
C ALA A 353 -30.97 15.82 1.46
N LEU A 354 -30.11 14.80 1.48
CA LEU A 354 -30.42 13.49 2.07
C LEU A 354 -30.28 13.47 3.59
N VAL A 355 -29.37 14.28 4.13
CA VAL A 355 -29.31 14.60 5.57
C VAL A 355 -30.54 15.40 6.00
N SER A 356 -31.04 16.32 5.16
CA SER A 356 -32.27 17.09 5.42
C SER A 356 -33.56 16.26 5.29
N LEU A 357 -33.54 15.20 4.46
CA LEU A 357 -34.66 14.29 4.18
C LEU A 357 -35.19 13.54 5.41
N VAL A 358 -34.30 13.29 6.38
CA VAL A 358 -34.59 12.53 7.60
C VAL A 358 -35.30 13.41 8.65
N LEU A 359 -35.30 14.73 8.46
CA LEU A 359 -36.01 15.71 9.30
C LEU A 359 -36.96 16.53 8.44
N ALA A 360 -38.26 16.22 8.52
CA ALA A 360 -39.29 17.18 8.08
C ALA A 360 -39.32 18.38 9.04
N ALA A 361 -38.35 19.29 8.95
CA ALA A 361 -38.37 20.58 9.63
C ALA A 361 -37.61 21.63 8.80
N ALA A 362 -38.29 22.75 8.54
CA ALA A 362 -37.85 23.84 7.69
C ALA A 362 -36.58 24.52 8.22
N ALA A 363 -35.56 24.67 7.37
CA ALA A 363 -34.47 25.62 7.56
C ALA A 363 -34.80 26.92 6.82
N ILE A 364 -34.72 28.04 7.53
CA ILE A 364 -35.02 29.38 7.02
C ILE A 364 -33.81 29.85 6.21
N ALA A 365 -33.99 30.08 4.90
CA ALA A 365 -33.00 30.72 4.06
C ALA A 365 -32.83 32.18 4.51
N THR A 366 -31.67 32.53 5.08
CA THR A 366 -31.31 33.93 5.29
C THR A 366 -30.73 34.51 4.00
N PRO A 367 -31.15 35.71 3.58
CA PRO A 367 -30.59 36.34 2.40
C PRO A 367 -29.12 36.72 2.65
N LEU A 368 -28.24 36.18 1.82
CA LEU A 368 -26.80 36.45 1.79
C LEU A 368 -26.55 37.93 1.41
N ARG A 369 -25.73 38.64 2.17
CA ARG A 369 -25.28 40.02 1.85
C ARG A 369 -24.15 39.99 0.81
N ARG A 370 -24.09 41.06 0.02
CA ARG A 370 -23.13 41.28 -1.06
C ARG A 370 -22.17 42.38 -0.61
N ALA A 371 -20.89 42.05 -0.44
CA ALA A 371 -19.86 43.04 -0.13
C ALA A 371 -18.58 42.75 -0.94
N ASP A 372 -17.96 43.84 -1.39
CA ASP A 372 -16.66 43.95 -2.05
C ASP A 372 -16.44 43.26 -3.41
N THR A 373 -15.47 43.79 -4.16
CA THR A 373 -15.14 43.34 -5.52
C THR A 373 -13.74 42.72 -5.51
N ILE A 374 -13.64 41.44 -5.86
CA ILE A 374 -12.37 40.74 -6.05
C ILE A 374 -12.07 40.73 -7.54
N LYS A 375 -10.83 41.07 -7.90
CA LYS A 375 -10.38 41.00 -9.29
C LYS A 375 -9.41 39.83 -9.45
N VAL A 376 -9.64 38.99 -10.44
CA VAL A 376 -8.80 37.84 -10.78
C VAL A 376 -8.25 38.01 -12.19
N ALA A 377 -6.94 38.09 -12.32
CA ALA A 377 -6.24 38.02 -13.59
C ALA A 377 -5.42 36.73 -13.65
N VAL A 378 -5.31 36.13 -14.83
CA VAL A 378 -4.52 34.92 -15.04
C VAL A 378 -3.59 35.15 -16.23
N VAL A 379 -2.35 34.68 -16.11
CA VAL A 379 -1.34 34.76 -17.18
C VAL A 379 -0.66 33.40 -17.34
N PRO A 380 -0.64 32.79 -18.54
CA PRO A 380 0.13 31.58 -18.81
C PRO A 380 1.63 31.89 -18.95
N SER A 381 2.49 30.92 -18.60
CA SER A 381 3.96 31.04 -18.58
C SER A 381 4.60 31.33 -19.95
N ALA A 382 3.95 30.95 -21.07
CA ALA A 382 4.33 31.24 -22.46
C ALA A 382 3.24 30.75 -23.44
N PRO A 383 3.27 31.08 -24.75
CA PRO A 383 2.53 30.35 -25.78
C PRO A 383 3.16 28.94 -25.94
N SER A 384 2.95 28.06 -24.98
CA SER A 384 3.65 26.79 -24.89
C SER A 384 3.07 25.75 -25.84
N THR A 385 3.89 25.28 -26.78
CA THR A 385 3.62 24.13 -27.66
C THR A 385 3.73 22.77 -26.94
N SER A 386 3.66 22.73 -25.61
CA SER A 386 3.73 21.51 -24.81
C SER A 386 3.07 21.71 -23.43
N LEU A 387 2.30 20.72 -23.00
CA LEU A 387 1.55 20.70 -21.74
C LEU A 387 2.45 20.70 -20.49
N ASP A 388 3.66 20.15 -20.55
CA ASP A 388 4.57 20.07 -19.39
C ASP A 388 5.20 21.42 -19.02
N ALA A 389 5.18 22.39 -19.95
CA ALA A 389 5.65 23.74 -19.74
C ALA A 389 4.50 24.72 -19.37
N LEU A 390 3.25 24.26 -19.44
CA LEU A 390 2.06 25.09 -19.25
C LEU A 390 1.79 25.31 -17.77
N LYS A 391 2.19 26.49 -17.29
CA LYS A 391 1.93 26.95 -15.92
C LYS A 391 1.12 28.24 -15.99
N PHE A 392 0.28 28.46 -15.00
CA PHE A 392 -0.52 29.67 -14.89
C PHE A 392 -0.13 30.44 -13.63
N THR A 393 0.02 31.75 -13.76
CA THR A 393 0.12 32.67 -12.64
C THR A 393 -1.21 33.40 -12.51
N ALA A 394 -1.92 33.15 -11.41
CA ALA A 394 -3.12 33.86 -11.04
C ALA A 394 -2.78 35.00 -10.08
N THR A 395 -3.34 36.17 -10.33
CA THR A 395 -3.23 37.36 -9.49
C THR A 395 -4.62 37.69 -8.98
N VAL A 396 -4.80 37.65 -7.66
CA VAL A 396 -6.08 37.91 -7.00
C VAL A 396 -5.93 39.16 -6.14
N THR A 397 -6.67 40.20 -6.50
CA THR A 397 -6.62 41.51 -5.85
C THR A 397 -7.94 41.79 -5.14
N ASN A 398 -7.84 42.18 -3.88
CA ASN A 398 -8.97 42.72 -3.15
C ASN A 398 -9.11 44.21 -3.48
N THR A 399 -10.12 44.56 -4.28
CA THR A 399 -10.41 45.97 -4.64
C THR A 399 -11.42 46.62 -3.71
N GLY A 400 -11.88 45.89 -2.70
CA GLY A 400 -12.73 46.39 -1.63
C GLY A 400 -11.97 47.23 -0.60
N SER A 401 -12.71 47.80 0.35
CA SER A 401 -12.18 48.66 1.40
C SER A 401 -11.81 47.90 2.69
N GLU A 402 -12.20 46.64 2.81
CA GLU A 402 -11.95 45.81 4.00
C GLU A 402 -11.15 44.55 3.66
N ALA A 403 -10.51 43.95 4.66
CA ALA A 403 -9.81 42.69 4.47
C ALA A 403 -10.82 41.54 4.26
N VAL A 404 -10.56 40.66 3.30
CA VAL A 404 -11.39 39.48 3.05
C VAL A 404 -10.67 38.21 3.48
N LYS A 405 -11.38 37.28 4.13
CA LYS A 405 -10.89 35.93 4.46
C LYS A 405 -11.63 34.92 3.60
N ILE A 406 -10.91 34.25 2.70
CA ILE A 406 -11.48 33.42 1.64
C ILE A 406 -11.04 31.96 1.82
N LEU A 407 -11.97 31.00 1.70
CA LEU A 407 -11.63 29.58 1.63
C LEU A 407 -10.92 29.26 0.31
N LYS A 408 -9.75 28.60 0.36
CA LYS A 408 -8.94 28.32 -0.83
C LYS A 408 -9.46 27.17 -1.69
N TYR A 409 -9.93 26.10 -1.04
CA TYR A 409 -10.14 24.79 -1.66
C TYR A 409 -11.06 24.83 -2.90
N GLY A 410 -10.62 24.22 -4.00
CA GLY A 410 -11.41 24.12 -5.23
C GLY A 410 -11.60 25.46 -5.96
N THR A 411 -10.76 26.46 -5.68
CA THR A 411 -10.76 27.76 -6.34
C THR A 411 -9.40 28.08 -6.94
N ILE A 412 -9.30 29.19 -7.68
CA ILE A 412 -8.02 29.70 -8.20
C ILE A 412 -6.99 30.06 -7.11
N LEU A 413 -7.39 30.08 -5.82
CA LEU A 413 -6.50 30.29 -4.68
C LEU A 413 -5.88 29.00 -4.12
N ASP A 414 -6.31 27.84 -4.62
CA ASP A 414 -5.76 26.55 -4.19
C ASP A 414 -4.42 26.29 -4.89
N GLU A 415 -3.34 26.71 -4.23
CA GLU A 415 -1.99 26.60 -4.79
C GLU A 415 -1.31 25.24 -4.53
N LYS A 416 -1.86 24.45 -3.60
CA LYS A 416 -1.19 23.27 -3.05
C LYS A 416 -1.82 21.97 -3.50
N LEU A 417 -3.15 21.94 -3.59
CA LEU A 417 -3.86 20.72 -3.90
C LEU A 417 -4.17 20.63 -5.40
N PRO A 418 -4.18 19.42 -5.98
CA PRO A 418 -4.51 19.21 -7.38
C PRO A 418 -6.03 19.29 -7.65
N THR A 419 -6.68 20.33 -7.14
CA THR A 419 -8.12 20.58 -7.28
C THR A 419 -8.42 21.36 -8.57
N LYS A 420 -9.71 21.54 -8.87
CA LYS A 420 -10.15 22.15 -10.12
C LYS A 420 -10.08 23.69 -10.09
N SER A 421 -8.88 24.25 -10.29
CA SER A 421 -8.64 25.70 -10.31
C SER A 421 -9.18 26.41 -11.56
N PHE A 422 -9.50 25.68 -12.63
CA PHE A 422 -9.99 26.21 -13.91
C PHE A 422 -11.21 25.44 -14.44
N GLU A 423 -12.11 26.14 -15.12
CA GLU A 423 -13.00 25.52 -16.11
C GLU A 423 -12.32 25.59 -17.47
N VAL A 424 -12.03 24.43 -18.06
CA VAL A 424 -11.31 24.32 -19.33
C VAL A 424 -12.26 23.85 -20.42
N THR A 425 -12.29 24.59 -21.53
CA THR A 425 -13.14 24.26 -22.67
C THR A 425 -12.40 24.39 -24.00
N LYS A 426 -12.87 23.67 -25.01
CA LYS A 426 -12.48 23.83 -26.41
C LYS A 426 -13.74 23.79 -27.26
N ASP A 427 -13.95 24.82 -28.07
CA ASP A 427 -15.13 24.97 -28.94
C ASP A 427 -16.47 24.78 -28.19
N GLY A 428 -16.50 25.23 -26.92
CA GLY A 428 -17.66 25.08 -26.02
C GLY A 428 -17.80 23.71 -25.35
N ALA A 429 -17.00 22.70 -25.72
CA ALA A 429 -16.95 21.41 -25.04
C ALA A 429 -16.00 21.47 -23.83
N SER A 430 -16.42 20.89 -22.71
CA SER A 430 -15.63 20.84 -21.46
C SER A 430 -14.53 19.79 -21.56
N VAL A 431 -13.30 20.13 -21.17
CA VAL A 431 -12.21 19.17 -21.04
C VAL A 431 -12.39 18.39 -19.73
N PRO A 432 -12.37 17.04 -19.75
CA PRO A 432 -12.52 16.24 -18.54
C PRO A 432 -11.43 16.56 -17.51
N PHE A 433 -11.85 16.82 -16.28
CA PHE A 433 -10.94 16.99 -15.14
C PHE A 433 -10.53 15.64 -14.57
N THR A 434 -9.26 15.49 -14.20
CA THR A 434 -8.65 14.23 -13.75
C THR A 434 -8.06 14.29 -12.34
N GLY A 435 -8.01 15.48 -11.74
CA GLY A 435 -7.47 15.72 -10.40
C GLY A 435 -8.38 15.24 -9.26
N ILE A 436 -8.26 15.87 -8.10
CA ILE A 436 -9.02 15.50 -6.89
C ILE A 436 -10.21 16.41 -6.65
N ARG A 437 -11.26 15.84 -6.05
CA ARG A 437 -12.45 16.53 -5.51
C ARG A 437 -12.56 16.25 -4.02
N LEU A 438 -12.94 17.26 -3.23
CA LEU A 438 -12.79 17.27 -1.77
C LEU A 438 -14.15 17.36 -1.08
N SER A 439 -14.39 16.54 -0.06
CA SER A 439 -15.40 16.84 0.97
C SER A 439 -14.77 17.64 2.10
N VAL A 440 -15.38 18.76 2.49
CA VAL A 440 -14.84 19.71 3.47
C VAL A 440 -15.79 19.92 4.66
N SER A 441 -15.24 19.89 5.86
CA SER A 441 -15.82 20.32 7.14
C SER A 441 -15.37 21.75 7.41
N LEU A 442 -16.31 22.70 7.29
CA LEU A 442 -16.03 24.12 7.53
C LEU A 442 -15.86 24.44 9.02
N THR A 443 -16.40 23.59 9.91
CA THR A 443 -16.27 23.74 11.36
C THR A 443 -14.94 23.22 11.89
N ASP A 444 -14.33 22.23 11.22
CA ASP A 444 -13.02 21.67 11.60
C ASP A 444 -11.86 22.30 10.81
N ALA A 445 -12.14 23.29 9.97
CA ALA A 445 -11.14 24.01 9.18
C ALA A 445 -10.48 25.13 10.01
N ASP A 446 -9.16 25.04 10.18
CA ASP A 446 -8.34 26.10 10.78
C ASP A 446 -7.90 27.17 9.76
N ASP A 447 -7.18 28.19 10.23
CA ASP A 447 -6.71 29.33 9.42
C ASP A 447 -5.88 28.92 8.19
N SER A 448 -5.24 27.74 8.19
CA SER A 448 -4.48 27.25 7.04
C SER A 448 -5.36 26.88 5.85
N ALA A 449 -6.67 26.67 6.03
CA ALA A 449 -7.62 26.45 4.93
C ALA A 449 -7.99 27.77 4.20
N TYR A 450 -7.71 28.91 4.82
CA TYR A 450 -8.11 30.23 4.33
C TYR A 450 -6.93 31.03 3.80
N THR A 451 -7.23 32.06 3.01
CA THR A 451 -6.33 33.14 2.66
C THR A 451 -6.96 34.46 3.06
N VAL A 452 -6.20 35.31 3.75
CA VAL A 452 -6.61 36.67 4.06
C VAL A 452 -5.97 37.61 3.05
N ILE A 453 -6.78 38.42 2.38
CA ILE A 453 -6.32 39.46 1.45
C ILE A 453 -6.74 40.81 2.02
N PRO A 454 -5.80 41.61 2.58
CA PRO A 454 -6.12 42.95 3.06
C PRO A 454 -6.69 43.85 1.95
N ALA A 455 -7.37 44.93 2.32
CA ALA A 455 -7.92 45.89 1.38
C ALA A 455 -6.83 46.46 0.46
N GLY A 456 -7.06 46.46 -0.86
CA GLY A 456 -6.11 46.91 -1.87
C GLY A 456 -4.94 45.95 -2.14
N GLU A 457 -4.76 44.89 -1.35
CA GLU A 457 -3.64 43.97 -1.49
C GLU A 457 -3.89 42.90 -2.55
N THR A 458 -2.78 42.32 -3.00
CA THR A 458 -2.76 41.33 -4.07
C THR A 458 -1.97 40.11 -3.67
N ILE A 459 -2.52 38.93 -3.98
CA ILE A 459 -1.82 37.66 -3.86
C ILE A 459 -1.56 37.05 -5.23
N ILE A 460 -0.45 36.34 -5.34
CA ILE A 460 0.00 35.71 -6.58
C ILE A 460 0.13 34.21 -6.31
N VAL A 461 -0.54 33.41 -7.14
CA VAL A 461 -0.59 31.95 -7.02
C VAL A 461 -0.16 31.32 -8.34
N SER A 462 0.63 30.25 -8.27
CA SER A 462 1.06 29.49 -9.45
C SER A 462 0.31 28.15 -9.54
N HIS A 463 -0.11 27.77 -10.73
CA HIS A 463 -0.82 26.53 -11.02
C HIS A 463 -0.12 25.73 -12.11
N ASP A 464 -0.01 24.42 -11.91
CA ASP A 464 0.35 23.43 -12.93
C ASP A 464 -0.89 22.58 -13.24
N VAL A 465 -1.33 22.60 -14.49
CA VAL A 465 -2.59 21.95 -14.91
C VAL A 465 -2.36 20.70 -15.77
N SER A 466 -1.10 20.37 -16.05
CA SER A 466 -0.71 19.34 -17.02
C SER A 466 -1.32 17.96 -16.74
N SER A 467 -1.43 17.60 -15.45
CA SER A 467 -2.01 16.32 -14.97
C SER A 467 -3.46 16.41 -14.50
N LEU A 468 -4.07 17.59 -14.59
CA LEU A 468 -5.40 17.86 -14.04
C LEU A 468 -6.52 17.81 -15.08
N TYR A 469 -6.18 17.76 -16.37
CA TYR A 469 -7.17 17.68 -17.45
C TYR A 469 -6.74 16.69 -18.53
N ASP A 470 -7.73 16.00 -19.11
CA ASP A 470 -7.53 15.10 -20.24
C ASP A 470 -7.67 15.85 -21.57
N PHE A 471 -6.61 16.57 -21.95
CA PHE A 471 -6.56 17.31 -23.21
C PHE A 471 -6.62 16.40 -24.46
N SER A 472 -6.25 15.12 -24.32
CA SER A 472 -6.31 14.14 -25.42
C SER A 472 -7.73 13.94 -25.94
N SER A 473 -8.72 14.06 -25.05
CA SER A 473 -10.13 13.83 -25.35
C SER A 473 -10.70 14.75 -26.43
N LEU A 474 -10.14 15.97 -26.58
CA LEU A 474 -10.61 16.96 -27.54
C LEU A 474 -9.56 17.29 -28.63
N GLY A 475 -8.36 16.71 -28.56
CA GLY A 475 -7.29 16.90 -29.55
C GLY A 475 -6.67 18.31 -29.56
N GLU A 476 -5.69 18.53 -30.43
CA GLU A 476 -4.92 19.79 -30.47
C GLU A 476 -5.78 20.99 -30.86
N GLY A 477 -5.48 22.17 -30.33
CA GLY A 477 -6.24 23.37 -30.65
C GLY A 477 -6.19 24.45 -29.58
N LYS A 478 -7.12 25.39 -29.69
CA LYS A 478 -7.25 26.52 -28.79
C LYS A 478 -8.14 26.13 -27.60
N PHE A 479 -7.57 26.11 -26.41
CA PHE A 479 -8.28 25.83 -25.16
C PHE A 479 -8.49 27.12 -24.37
N THR A 480 -9.69 27.31 -23.85
CA THR A 480 -10.07 28.44 -23.01
C THR A 480 -10.05 28.01 -21.55
N PHE A 481 -9.28 28.72 -20.72
CA PHE A 481 -9.12 28.49 -19.29
C PHE A 481 -9.81 29.63 -18.52
N ALA A 482 -10.97 29.36 -17.92
CA ALA A 482 -11.67 30.29 -17.05
C ALA A 482 -11.33 29.99 -15.57
N PRO A 483 -10.86 30.96 -14.76
CA PRO A 483 -10.54 30.70 -13.36
C PRO A 483 -11.80 30.35 -12.55
N LYS A 484 -11.70 29.39 -11.63
CA LYS A 484 -12.77 29.08 -10.66
C LYS A 484 -12.78 30.11 -9.53
N THR A 485 -13.83 30.94 -9.50
CA THR A 485 -13.94 32.09 -8.59
C THR A 485 -15.17 32.05 -7.67
N ASN A 486 -15.69 30.85 -7.38
CA ASN A 486 -16.77 30.67 -6.41
C ASN A 486 -16.24 30.81 -4.97
N PHE A 487 -15.83 32.02 -4.60
CA PHE A 487 -15.20 32.28 -3.30
C PHE A 487 -16.23 32.25 -2.18
N LEU A 488 -15.98 31.39 -1.19
CA LEU A 488 -16.64 31.46 0.12
C LEU A 488 -15.85 32.43 1.00
N VAL A 489 -16.43 33.59 1.30
CA VAL A 489 -15.80 34.64 2.11
C VAL A 489 -16.43 34.67 3.49
N VAL A 490 -15.60 34.60 4.53
CA VAL A 490 -16.07 34.61 5.93
C VAL A 490 -16.72 35.96 6.22
N ASP A 491 -17.97 35.93 6.71
CA ASP A 491 -18.69 37.13 7.14
C ASP A 491 -18.20 37.59 8.52
N THR A 492 -17.35 38.62 8.53
CA THR A 492 -16.74 39.18 9.75
C THR A 492 -17.70 40.00 10.61
N ASP A 493 -18.82 40.47 10.05
CA ASP A 493 -19.84 41.23 10.78
C ASP A 493 -20.81 40.31 11.54
N ALA A 494 -21.07 39.11 11.01
CA ALA A 494 -21.83 38.07 11.71
C ALA A 494 -21.06 37.51 12.93
N SER A 495 -19.73 37.41 12.84
CA SER A 495 -18.84 36.97 13.94
C SER A 495 -18.75 37.98 15.10
N ALA A 496 -19.24 39.21 14.94
CA ALA A 496 -19.26 40.22 16.00
C ALA A 496 -20.36 39.98 17.07
N LYS A 497 -21.26 39.00 16.87
CA LYS A 497 -22.18 38.53 17.91
C LYS A 497 -21.46 37.52 18.81
N LYS A 498 -21.06 37.99 20.00
CA LYS A 498 -20.40 37.23 21.09
C LYS A 498 -21.17 35.98 21.57
N THR A 499 -21.20 34.93 20.77
CA THR A 499 -21.32 33.55 21.24
C THR A 499 -20.28 32.75 20.48
N ALA A 500 -19.59 31.84 21.18
CA ALA A 500 -18.45 31.08 20.68
C ALA A 500 -18.85 30.01 19.63
N GLU A 501 -19.53 30.43 18.56
CA GLU A 501 -19.82 29.62 17.39
C GLU A 501 -18.99 30.15 16.21
N GLU A 502 -18.13 29.27 15.71
CA GLU A 502 -17.24 29.38 14.55
C GLU A 502 -17.98 29.86 13.27
N PRO A 503 -17.27 30.42 12.27
CA PRO A 503 -17.87 31.16 11.15
C PRO A 503 -18.67 30.24 10.23
N THR A 504 -19.97 30.11 10.48
CA THR A 504 -20.90 29.33 9.66
C THR A 504 -21.62 30.16 8.60
N SER A 505 -21.39 31.48 8.57
CA SER A 505 -21.95 32.40 7.57
C SER A 505 -20.88 32.85 6.58
N PHE A 506 -21.12 32.56 5.30
CA PHE A 506 -20.29 33.00 4.19
C PHE A 506 -21.03 34.07 3.37
N ALA A 507 -20.32 35.06 2.86
CA ALA A 507 -20.84 36.05 1.93
C ALA A 507 -20.41 35.72 0.49
N ASN A 508 -21.28 36.04 -0.47
CA ASN A 508 -20.91 36.01 -1.88
C ASN A 508 -20.25 37.35 -2.24
N VAL A 509 -19.14 37.26 -2.95
CA VAL A 509 -18.37 38.42 -3.40
C VAL A 509 -18.52 38.58 -4.90
N HIS A 510 -18.57 39.83 -5.38
CA HIS A 510 -18.55 40.06 -6.82
C HIS A 510 -17.14 39.83 -7.33
N VAL A 511 -16.98 38.93 -8.29
CA VAL A 511 -15.67 38.65 -8.89
C VAL A 511 -15.63 39.11 -10.33
N GLU A 512 -14.67 39.97 -10.64
CA GLU A 512 -14.27 40.28 -12.00
C GLU A 512 -13.14 39.34 -12.41
N SER A 513 -13.39 38.49 -13.40
CA SER A 513 -12.38 37.57 -13.94
C SER A 513 -12.48 37.47 -15.46
N GLN A 514 -11.36 37.13 -16.10
CA GLN A 514 -11.31 36.88 -17.54
C GLN A 514 -10.71 35.50 -17.80
N ALA A 515 -11.28 34.80 -18.77
CA ALA A 515 -10.71 33.57 -19.28
C ALA A 515 -9.52 33.88 -20.20
N VAL A 516 -8.57 32.95 -20.25
CA VAL A 516 -7.40 33.05 -21.13
C VAL A 516 -7.40 31.90 -22.11
N ASP A 517 -7.07 32.22 -23.36
CA ASP A 517 -6.93 31.23 -24.39
C ASP A 517 -5.47 30.80 -24.56
N VAL A 518 -5.25 29.49 -24.65
CA VAL A 518 -3.93 28.90 -24.89
C VAL A 518 -4.02 27.96 -26.07
N GLN A 519 -3.15 28.15 -27.05
CA GLN A 519 -2.98 27.21 -28.15
C GLN A 519 -2.11 26.04 -27.70
N ILE A 520 -2.64 24.82 -27.73
CA ILE A 520 -1.91 23.60 -27.40
C ILE A 520 -1.75 22.77 -28.67
N THR A 521 -0.50 22.42 -28.98
CA THR A 521 -0.08 21.60 -30.13
C THR A 521 0.89 20.54 -29.63
N GLY A 522 1.03 19.40 -30.32
CA GLY A 522 1.97 18.35 -29.94
C GLY A 522 1.42 17.35 -28.91
N ASP A 523 2.25 16.96 -27.94
CA ASP A 523 1.97 15.83 -27.04
C ASP A 523 0.80 16.09 -26.07
N LEU A 524 -0.35 15.51 -26.41
CA LEU A 524 -1.57 15.48 -25.58
C LEU A 524 -1.69 14.23 -24.73
N SER A 525 -0.64 13.41 -24.61
CA SER A 525 -0.68 12.23 -23.75
C SER A 525 -1.16 12.59 -22.34
N LYS A 526 -1.97 11.71 -21.75
CA LYS A 526 -2.51 11.94 -20.43
C LYS A 526 -1.38 11.88 -19.41
N ARG A 527 -1.23 12.94 -18.62
CA ARG A 527 -0.33 12.94 -17.45
C ARG A 527 -1.10 12.36 -16.28
N GLU A 528 -0.55 11.35 -15.63
CA GLU A 528 -1.12 10.85 -14.39
C GLU A 528 -0.79 11.80 -13.24
N LEU A 529 -1.78 12.05 -12.37
CA LEU A 529 -1.55 12.80 -11.15
C LEU A 529 -0.59 12.00 -10.27
N LYS A 530 0.57 12.59 -9.99
CA LYS A 530 1.59 11.95 -9.17
C LYS A 530 1.10 11.86 -7.73
N ALA A 531 0.99 10.63 -7.21
CA ALA A 531 0.96 10.40 -5.77
C ALA A 531 2.21 11.05 -5.14
N LEU A 532 2.11 11.52 -3.89
CA LEU A 532 3.23 12.19 -3.20
C LEU A 532 4.52 11.37 -3.38
N GLU A 533 5.59 12.00 -3.85
CA GLU A 533 6.82 11.29 -4.20
C GLU A 533 7.41 10.54 -2.99
N SER A 534 7.27 9.22 -2.98
CA SER A 534 8.28 8.33 -2.40
C SER A 534 8.41 7.04 -3.23
N ARG A 535 9.67 6.64 -3.47
CA ARG A 535 10.07 5.32 -4.00
C ARG A 535 9.38 4.19 -3.21
N ALA A 536 9.17 3.01 -3.82
CA ALA A 536 8.56 1.80 -3.23
C ALA A 536 7.55 2.07 -2.10
N THR A 537 6.25 2.12 -2.42
CA THR A 537 5.22 2.66 -1.53
C THR A 537 4.99 1.75 -0.32
N SER A 538 5.37 2.23 0.87
CA SER A 538 5.02 1.58 2.13
C SER A 538 3.57 1.84 2.51
N VAL A 539 2.74 0.80 2.47
CA VAL A 539 1.28 0.86 2.69
C VAL A 539 0.96 0.27 4.06
N CYS A 540 0.90 1.14 5.07
CA CYS A 540 0.77 0.77 6.48
C CYS A 540 -0.15 1.73 7.23
N SER A 541 -0.96 1.21 8.16
CA SER A 541 -1.88 2.04 8.96
C SER A 541 -1.20 2.91 9.98
N PHE A 542 -0.06 2.46 10.50
CA PHE A 542 0.68 3.19 11.51
C PHE A 542 1.85 3.89 10.85
N THR A 543 1.94 5.21 11.06
CA THR A 543 3.07 6.01 10.60
C THR A 543 4.40 5.50 11.15
N SER A 544 4.40 4.92 12.36
CA SER A 544 5.55 4.23 12.94
C SER A 544 5.98 3.00 12.14
N GLN A 545 5.04 2.17 11.68
CA GLN A 545 5.33 1.01 10.82
C GLN A 545 5.82 1.45 9.43
N LYS A 546 5.21 2.49 8.86
CA LYS A 546 5.66 3.09 7.61
C LYS A 546 7.10 3.59 7.73
N ALA A 547 7.39 4.41 8.75
CA ALA A 547 8.73 4.90 9.02
C ALA A 547 9.72 3.76 9.30
N PHE A 548 9.27 2.70 9.96
CA PHE A 548 10.08 1.51 10.21
C PHE A 548 10.44 0.79 8.90
N ILE A 549 9.48 0.59 7.99
CA ILE A 549 9.73 0.02 6.65
C ILE A 549 10.60 0.94 5.81
N ASP A 550 10.34 2.25 5.79
CA ASP A 550 11.14 3.22 5.03
C ASP A 550 12.60 3.21 5.50
N ALA A 551 12.82 3.15 6.82
CA ALA A 551 14.14 3.02 7.41
C ALA A 551 14.78 1.66 7.07
N ALA A 552 14.03 0.57 7.21
CA ALA A 552 14.51 -0.78 6.87
C ALA A 552 14.88 -0.91 5.38
N TYR A 553 14.10 -0.29 4.50
CA TYR A 553 14.36 -0.23 3.05
C TYR A 553 15.63 0.57 2.75
N ALA A 554 15.82 1.72 3.40
CA ALA A 554 17.08 2.46 3.30
C ALA A 554 18.28 1.63 3.82
N GLU A 555 18.12 0.95 4.96
CA GLU A 555 19.12 0.07 5.56
C GLU A 555 19.48 -1.10 4.62
N ALA A 556 18.51 -1.75 3.99
CA ALA A 556 18.72 -2.83 3.02
C ALA A 556 19.61 -2.40 1.85
N LYS A 557 19.39 -1.19 1.33
CA LYS A 557 20.23 -0.64 0.25
C LYS A 557 21.64 -0.31 0.72
N ILE A 558 21.79 0.13 1.98
CA ILE A 558 23.11 0.34 2.59
C ILE A 558 23.83 -1.00 2.74
N LEU A 559 23.14 -2.01 3.27
CA LEU A 559 23.66 -3.38 3.40
C LEU A 559 24.13 -3.94 2.07
N ALA A 560 23.33 -3.78 1.02
CA ALA A 560 23.70 -4.24 -0.31
C ALA A 560 25.01 -3.59 -0.81
N ARG A 561 25.16 -2.26 -0.69
CA ARG A 561 26.40 -1.56 -1.05
C ARG A 561 27.59 -1.96 -0.18
N SER A 562 27.36 -2.14 1.11
CA SER A 562 28.40 -2.60 2.04
C SER A 562 28.85 -4.03 1.72
N GLY A 563 27.92 -4.91 1.34
CA GLY A 563 28.20 -6.25 0.86
C GLY A 563 29.07 -6.23 -0.39
N ILE A 564 28.73 -5.42 -1.39
CA ILE A 564 29.53 -5.27 -2.63
C ILE A 564 30.96 -4.84 -2.28
N SER A 565 31.12 -3.76 -1.53
CA SER A 565 32.44 -3.25 -1.13
C SER A 565 33.26 -4.28 -0.36
N TRP A 566 32.60 -5.05 0.53
CA TRP A 566 33.25 -6.12 1.28
C TRP A 566 33.72 -7.24 0.36
N ILE A 567 32.88 -7.70 -0.59
CA ILE A 567 33.23 -8.75 -1.55
C ILE A 567 34.38 -8.29 -2.44
N ASP A 568 34.31 -7.07 -2.98
CA ASP A 568 35.34 -6.51 -3.86
C ASP A 568 36.70 -6.42 -3.15
N SER A 569 36.71 -6.13 -1.85
CA SER A 569 37.93 -6.01 -1.05
C SER A 569 38.63 -7.34 -0.73
N ARG A 570 37.91 -8.47 -0.77
CA ARG A 570 38.41 -9.78 -0.28
C ARG A 570 38.40 -10.88 -1.34
N GLY A 571 37.52 -10.77 -2.33
CA GLY A 571 37.38 -11.71 -3.44
C GLY A 571 36.85 -13.10 -3.06
N ALA A 572 36.72 -13.96 -4.06
CA ALA A 572 36.14 -15.31 -3.93
C ALA A 572 37.00 -16.30 -3.10
N SER A 573 38.23 -15.93 -2.73
CA SER A 573 39.09 -16.73 -1.86
C SER A 573 38.78 -16.61 -0.38
N ASP A 574 38.01 -15.58 0.03
CA ASP A 574 37.61 -15.42 1.43
C ASP A 574 36.85 -16.66 1.93
N SER A 575 37.24 -17.17 3.10
CA SER A 575 36.70 -18.41 3.65
C SER A 575 35.19 -18.36 3.85
N VAL A 576 34.67 -17.19 4.15
CA VAL A 576 33.26 -17.03 4.45
C VAL A 576 32.49 -16.56 3.19
N TYR A 577 33.13 -15.94 2.20
CA TYR A 577 32.54 -15.86 0.85
C TYR A 577 32.28 -17.27 0.33
N ARG A 578 33.27 -18.19 0.45
CA ARG A 578 33.10 -19.59 0.07
C ARG A 578 32.02 -20.31 0.87
N ALA A 579 31.87 -20.00 2.16
CA ALA A 579 30.82 -20.57 2.99
C ALA A 579 29.42 -20.25 2.43
N TYR A 580 29.14 -19.00 2.07
CA TYR A 580 27.80 -18.57 1.62
C TYR A 580 27.59 -18.58 0.11
N PHE A 581 28.63 -18.46 -0.71
CA PHE A 581 28.51 -18.36 -2.16
C PHE A 581 29.33 -19.42 -2.91
N GLY A 582 30.07 -20.28 -2.22
CA GLY A 582 30.76 -21.40 -2.85
C GLY A 582 31.80 -20.96 -3.88
N SER A 583 31.81 -21.62 -5.04
CA SER A 583 32.66 -21.26 -6.18
C SER A 583 32.05 -20.19 -7.13
N ASN A 584 30.89 -19.62 -6.79
CA ASN A 584 30.28 -18.59 -7.64
C ASN A 584 31.23 -17.40 -7.81
N THR A 585 31.22 -16.83 -9.02
CA THR A 585 32.03 -15.66 -9.36
C THR A 585 31.55 -14.42 -8.60
N VAL A 586 32.48 -13.61 -8.12
CA VAL A 586 32.21 -12.33 -7.42
C VAL A 586 31.18 -11.50 -8.18
N SER A 587 31.35 -11.34 -9.50
CA SER A 587 30.46 -10.55 -10.34
C SER A 587 28.99 -11.00 -10.30
N ARG A 588 28.73 -12.30 -10.22
CA ARG A 588 27.35 -12.82 -10.14
C ARG A 588 26.72 -12.48 -8.81
N VAL A 589 27.46 -12.64 -7.72
CA VAL A 589 26.98 -12.30 -6.37
C VAL A 589 26.78 -10.79 -6.23
N THR A 590 27.75 -9.98 -6.67
CA THR A 590 27.65 -8.52 -6.58
C THR A 590 26.59 -7.96 -7.50
N SER A 591 26.26 -8.58 -8.64
CA SER A 591 25.16 -8.14 -9.51
C SER A 591 23.78 -8.17 -8.82
N ILE A 592 23.53 -9.18 -7.98
CA ILE A 592 22.27 -9.30 -7.22
C ILE A 592 22.21 -8.22 -6.13
N LEU A 593 23.32 -8.03 -5.41
CA LEU A 593 23.41 -6.96 -4.42
C LEU A 593 23.30 -5.57 -5.08
N ASP A 594 23.89 -5.38 -6.25
CA ASP A 594 23.83 -4.11 -6.98
C ASP A 594 22.40 -3.79 -7.43
N ALA A 595 21.65 -4.81 -7.89
CA ALA A 595 20.23 -4.66 -8.20
C ALA A 595 19.43 -4.15 -6.97
N VAL A 596 19.69 -4.69 -5.77
CA VAL A 596 19.06 -4.17 -4.53
C VAL A 596 19.55 -2.76 -4.18
N ALA A 597 20.86 -2.50 -4.28
CA ALA A 597 21.45 -1.19 -4.00
C ALA A 597 20.90 -0.07 -4.89
N ASN A 598 20.52 -0.42 -6.12
CA ASN A 598 20.01 0.50 -7.13
C ASN A 598 18.49 0.42 -7.32
N GLU A 599 17.81 -0.48 -6.60
CA GLU A 599 16.37 -0.67 -6.67
C GLU A 599 15.59 0.65 -6.50
N ASN A 600 14.71 0.92 -7.45
CA ASN A 600 13.97 2.18 -7.55
C ASN A 600 12.56 2.01 -8.11
N SER A 601 11.97 0.80 -8.03
CA SER A 601 10.63 0.55 -8.54
C SER A 601 9.62 1.54 -8.00
N ARG A 602 8.80 2.06 -8.93
CA ARG A 602 7.74 3.05 -8.67
C ARG A 602 6.37 2.41 -8.45
N SER A 603 6.23 1.11 -8.74
CA SER A 603 4.98 0.35 -8.62
C SER A 603 5.03 -0.68 -7.50
N ARG A 604 6.20 -0.96 -6.94
CA ARG A 604 6.38 -1.94 -5.86
C ARG A 604 5.73 -1.43 -4.58
N THR A 605 4.81 -2.23 -4.05
CA THR A 605 4.16 -2.01 -2.76
C THR A 605 4.94 -2.73 -1.66
N LEU A 606 5.18 -2.03 -0.55
CA LEU A 606 5.74 -2.52 0.71
C LEU A 606 4.64 -2.49 1.77
N SER A 607 3.82 -3.53 1.84
CA SER A 607 2.56 -3.53 2.59
C SER A 607 2.71 -4.05 4.02
N CYS A 608 2.03 -3.43 4.99
CA CYS A 608 1.82 -4.01 6.33
C CYS A 608 0.55 -4.89 6.40
N THR A 609 -0.16 -5.04 5.28
CA THR A 609 -1.44 -5.75 5.23
C THR A 609 -1.24 -7.12 4.62
N ASP A 610 -1.54 -8.16 5.38
CA ASP A 610 -1.46 -9.55 4.93
C ASP A 610 -2.56 -9.87 3.90
N THR A 611 -2.30 -9.53 2.65
CA THR A 611 -3.29 -9.58 1.56
C THR A 611 -3.63 -11.02 1.18
N TYR A 612 -2.71 -11.95 1.39
CA TYR A 612 -2.83 -13.36 1.01
C TYR A 612 -2.93 -14.30 2.21
N GLY A 613 -3.15 -13.78 3.43
CA GLY A 613 -3.32 -14.60 4.63
C GLY A 613 -2.08 -15.42 5.00
N SER A 614 -0.89 -14.93 4.66
CA SER A 614 0.39 -15.64 4.74
C SER A 614 1.25 -15.24 5.94
N CYS A 615 0.80 -14.27 6.75
CA CYS A 615 1.41 -13.94 8.03
C CYS A 615 0.98 -14.93 9.11
N VAL A 616 1.48 -16.16 8.98
CA VAL A 616 1.34 -17.24 9.96
C VAL A 616 2.57 -17.31 10.86
N SER A 617 2.57 -18.24 11.83
CA SER A 617 3.61 -18.35 12.85
C SER A 617 5.02 -18.39 12.27
N GLY A 618 5.92 -17.56 12.81
CA GLY A 618 7.30 -17.44 12.35
C GLY A 618 7.51 -16.66 11.04
N VAL A 619 6.48 -16.38 10.24
CA VAL A 619 6.67 -15.58 9.00
C VAL A 619 6.89 -14.11 9.37
N ILE A 620 8.01 -13.55 8.92
CA ILE A 620 8.43 -12.17 9.16
C ILE A 620 7.93 -11.26 8.05
N ALA A 621 8.11 -11.68 6.81
CA ALA A 621 7.67 -10.98 5.62
C ALA A 621 7.49 -11.99 4.47
N TYR A 622 6.87 -11.55 3.38
CA TYR A 622 6.80 -12.34 2.16
C TYR A 622 6.72 -11.47 0.90
N THR A 623 7.25 -11.97 -0.21
CA THR A 623 7.21 -11.34 -1.53
C THR A 623 6.28 -12.11 -2.45
N ASN A 624 5.33 -11.42 -3.10
CA ASN A 624 4.53 -12.01 -4.17
C ASN A 624 5.37 -12.01 -5.47
N SER A 625 5.66 -13.18 -6.02
CA SER A 625 6.61 -13.31 -7.15
C SER A 625 6.13 -12.64 -8.44
N ALA A 626 4.82 -12.59 -8.66
CA ALA A 626 4.24 -12.02 -9.88
C ALA A 626 4.23 -10.49 -9.89
N SER A 627 3.78 -9.88 -8.80
CA SER A 627 3.70 -8.42 -8.64
C SER A 627 4.99 -7.82 -8.10
N THR A 628 5.84 -8.66 -7.50
CA THR A 628 7.08 -8.29 -6.80
C THR A 628 6.84 -7.38 -5.58
N ASN A 629 5.60 -7.28 -5.10
CA ASN A 629 5.22 -6.59 -3.87
C ASN A 629 5.66 -7.37 -2.64
N ILE A 630 6.04 -6.64 -1.58
CA ILE A 630 6.54 -7.20 -0.32
C ILE A 630 5.52 -6.90 0.78
N TYR A 631 5.26 -7.87 1.64
CA TYR A 631 4.27 -7.82 2.70
C TYR A 631 4.94 -8.15 4.03
N PHE A 632 4.82 -7.27 5.03
CA PHE A 632 5.49 -7.39 6.32
C PHE A 632 4.50 -7.87 7.39
N CYS A 633 4.88 -8.92 8.10
CA CYS A 633 4.10 -9.50 9.19
C CYS A 633 4.44 -8.84 10.53
N SER A 634 3.66 -9.15 11.57
CA SER A 634 3.83 -8.54 12.90
C SER A 634 5.24 -8.73 13.46
N ALA A 635 5.85 -9.89 13.23
CA ALA A 635 7.21 -10.21 13.68
C ALA A 635 8.29 -9.28 13.12
N PHE A 636 8.10 -8.73 11.91
CA PHE A 636 9.04 -7.77 11.31
C PHE A 636 9.24 -6.53 12.18
N PHE A 637 8.18 -6.05 12.82
CA PHE A 637 8.23 -4.82 13.61
C PHE A 637 8.89 -4.99 14.98
N ASN A 638 9.25 -6.21 15.35
CA ASN A 638 10.06 -6.50 16.53
C ASN A 638 11.58 -6.48 16.23
N GLN A 639 11.95 -6.34 14.96
CA GLN A 639 13.35 -6.31 14.54
C GLN A 639 14.04 -4.99 14.91
N VAL A 640 15.36 -5.05 15.06
CA VAL A 640 16.17 -3.90 15.45
C VAL A 640 16.77 -3.19 14.22
N PRO A 641 17.07 -1.88 14.33
CA PRO A 641 17.85 -1.17 13.31
C PRO A 641 19.25 -1.77 13.14
N ILE A 642 19.84 -1.56 11.97
CA ILE A 642 21.21 -2.01 11.66
C ILE A 642 22.27 -1.53 12.67
N ASP A 643 22.07 -0.42 13.38
CA ASP A 643 23.04 0.13 14.33
C ASP A 643 23.12 -0.64 15.66
N GLN A 644 22.14 -1.51 15.94
CA GLN A 644 22.14 -2.40 17.11
C GLN A 644 22.95 -3.68 16.88
N LEU A 645 23.42 -3.87 15.65
CA LEU A 645 24.19 -5.02 15.26
C LEU A 645 25.57 -4.97 15.90
N CYS A 646 25.93 -6.05 16.61
CA CYS A 646 27.12 -6.17 17.46
C CYS A 646 27.12 -5.30 18.74
N ASN A 647 26.06 -4.53 19.02
CA ASN A 647 25.94 -3.69 20.23
C ASN A 647 24.70 -4.04 21.10
N GLY A 648 23.73 -4.76 20.54
CA GLY A 648 22.52 -5.24 21.22
C GLY A 648 21.93 -6.50 20.57
N THR A 649 22.40 -6.91 19.39
CA THR A 649 22.06 -8.19 18.76
C THR A 649 23.23 -8.76 17.95
N THR A 650 23.16 -10.05 17.60
CA THR A 650 24.20 -10.74 16.81
C THR A 650 23.74 -11.00 15.38
N VAL A 651 24.68 -11.19 14.46
CA VAL A 651 24.37 -11.60 13.07
C VAL A 651 23.59 -12.93 13.05
N ALA A 652 23.88 -13.83 14.00
CA ALA A 652 23.17 -15.11 14.13
C ALA A 652 21.70 -14.95 14.55
N SER A 653 21.33 -13.84 15.19
CA SER A 653 19.97 -13.60 15.69
C SER A 653 18.96 -13.20 14.60
N ARG A 654 19.41 -12.92 13.36
CA ARG A 654 18.58 -12.59 12.17
C ARG A 654 17.38 -11.66 12.43
N ASN A 655 17.57 -10.69 13.31
CA ASN A 655 16.52 -9.79 13.77
C ASN A 655 16.79 -8.34 13.35
N VAL A 656 17.48 -8.14 12.22
CA VAL A 656 17.78 -6.80 11.69
C VAL A 656 16.81 -6.47 10.56
N ARG A 657 16.05 -5.37 10.72
CA ARG A 657 15.00 -4.97 9.77
C ARG A 657 15.52 -4.74 8.36
N GLY A 658 16.70 -4.12 8.23
CA GLY A 658 17.36 -3.94 6.93
C GLY A 658 17.79 -5.24 6.28
N GLY A 659 18.15 -6.25 7.07
CA GLY A 659 18.45 -7.59 6.55
C GLY A 659 17.20 -8.20 5.92
N THR A 660 16.05 -8.13 6.59
CA THR A 660 14.82 -8.77 6.10
C THR A 660 14.35 -8.10 4.82
N VAL A 661 14.43 -6.77 4.75
CA VAL A 661 14.08 -6.07 3.50
C VAL A 661 15.09 -6.40 2.38
N LEU A 662 16.37 -6.60 2.69
CA LEU A 662 17.35 -7.08 1.71
C LEU A 662 16.97 -8.46 1.16
N HIS A 663 16.60 -9.41 2.02
CA HIS A 663 16.10 -10.74 1.62
C HIS A 663 14.95 -10.62 0.61
N GLU A 664 13.89 -9.93 1.01
CA GLU A 664 12.68 -9.77 0.19
C GLU A 664 12.98 -9.05 -1.12
N LEU A 665 13.87 -8.05 -1.11
CA LEU A 665 14.29 -7.37 -2.32
C LEU A 665 15.05 -8.28 -3.29
N THR A 666 15.85 -9.25 -2.81
CA THR A 666 16.48 -10.20 -3.74
C THR A 666 15.46 -11.02 -4.52
N HIS A 667 14.32 -11.39 -3.92
CA HIS A 667 13.23 -12.02 -4.65
C HIS A 667 12.67 -11.05 -5.69
N ALA A 668 12.43 -9.82 -5.27
CA ALA A 668 11.71 -8.82 -6.04
C ALA A 668 12.49 -8.29 -7.26
N VAL A 669 13.82 -8.23 -7.17
CA VAL A 669 14.68 -7.61 -8.20
C VAL A 669 15.58 -8.62 -8.93
N SER A 670 15.76 -9.82 -8.38
CA SER A 670 16.66 -10.83 -8.94
C SER A 670 16.07 -12.24 -9.00
N GLY A 671 14.83 -12.43 -8.52
CA GLY A 671 14.12 -13.71 -8.64
C GLY A 671 14.76 -14.85 -7.85
N THR A 672 15.47 -14.54 -6.76
CA THR A 672 15.95 -15.56 -5.82
C THR A 672 14.80 -16.42 -5.28
N ASP A 673 15.13 -17.60 -4.78
CA ASP A 673 14.21 -18.60 -4.26
C ASP A 673 14.40 -18.77 -2.74
N ASP A 674 13.41 -19.34 -2.06
CA ASP A 674 13.55 -19.82 -0.69
C ASP A 674 13.88 -21.31 -0.76
N VAL A 675 15.17 -21.62 -0.84
CA VAL A 675 15.64 -23.00 -0.99
C VAL A 675 15.65 -23.70 0.36
N ILE A 676 16.15 -23.00 1.38
CA ILE A 676 16.24 -23.45 2.76
C ILE A 676 16.37 -22.22 3.66
N TYR A 677 16.14 -22.40 4.96
CA TYR A 677 16.24 -21.33 5.95
C TYR A 677 17.30 -21.62 7.01
N GLY A 678 18.02 -20.57 7.40
CA GLY A 678 18.92 -20.58 8.57
C GLY A 678 20.41 -20.82 8.24
N CYS A 679 21.29 -20.13 8.97
CA CYS A 679 22.71 -20.00 8.61
C CYS A 679 23.46 -21.33 8.40
N PRO A 680 23.33 -22.35 9.28
CA PRO A 680 24.01 -23.63 9.05
C PRO A 680 23.51 -24.35 7.79
N ALA A 681 22.20 -24.23 7.50
CA ALA A 681 21.58 -24.86 6.34
C ALA A 681 21.99 -24.17 5.03
N ASP A 682 22.03 -22.83 5.02
CA ASP A 682 22.46 -21.99 3.89
C ASP A 682 23.89 -22.31 3.43
N GLN A 683 24.80 -22.51 4.38
CA GLN A 683 26.20 -22.86 4.10
C GLN A 683 26.34 -24.28 3.53
N GLY A 684 25.40 -25.16 3.84
CA GLY A 684 25.35 -26.55 3.40
C GLY A 684 24.69 -26.77 2.03
N LEU A 685 24.29 -25.71 1.33
CA LEU A 685 23.71 -25.75 -0.02
C LEU A 685 24.78 -26.04 -1.09
N SER A 686 24.35 -26.53 -2.25
CA SER A 686 25.18 -26.58 -3.46
C SER A 686 25.49 -25.17 -3.97
N ASP A 687 26.56 -24.98 -4.73
CA ASP A 687 26.96 -23.66 -5.26
C ASP A 687 25.84 -23.00 -6.08
N SER A 688 25.10 -23.76 -6.89
CA SER A 688 23.95 -23.26 -7.64
C SER A 688 22.83 -22.76 -6.71
N ASN A 689 22.57 -23.48 -5.61
CA ASN A 689 21.51 -23.11 -4.68
C ASN A 689 21.93 -21.96 -3.77
N LYS A 690 23.21 -21.85 -3.42
CA LYS A 690 23.77 -20.72 -2.68
C LYS A 690 23.54 -19.39 -3.38
N LEU A 691 23.69 -19.34 -4.70
CA LEU A 691 23.43 -18.13 -5.49
C LEU A 691 21.92 -17.85 -5.63
N ARG A 692 21.08 -18.89 -5.62
CA ARG A 692 19.63 -18.76 -5.78
C ARG A 692 18.91 -18.48 -4.47
N ASN A 693 19.45 -18.84 -3.32
CA ASN A 693 18.76 -18.73 -2.03
C ASN A 693 18.84 -17.29 -1.49
N ALA A 694 17.69 -16.68 -1.17
CA ALA A 694 17.64 -15.30 -0.67
C ALA A 694 18.34 -15.14 0.70
N ASP A 695 18.20 -16.13 1.58
CA ASP A 695 18.83 -16.15 2.91
C ASP A 695 20.36 -16.03 2.84
N ASN A 696 21.02 -16.58 1.80
CA ASN A 696 22.46 -16.47 1.61
C ASN A 696 22.95 -15.01 1.44
N PHE A 697 22.07 -14.09 0.99
CA PHE A 697 22.37 -12.65 0.88
C PHE A 697 22.08 -11.90 2.18
N TYR A 698 21.08 -12.33 2.97
CA TYR A 698 20.74 -11.75 4.27
C TYR A 698 21.88 -11.87 5.28
N VAL A 699 22.49 -13.06 5.37
CA VAL A 699 23.31 -13.45 6.51
C VAL A 699 24.67 -12.74 6.58
N ARG A 700 25.15 -12.10 5.50
CA ARG A 700 26.52 -11.55 5.51
C ARG A 700 26.80 -10.25 4.75
N THR A 701 25.79 -9.46 4.41
CA THR A 701 26.04 -8.05 4.07
C THR A 701 26.47 -7.20 5.28
N ILE A 702 26.65 -7.82 6.45
CA ILE A 702 27.09 -7.20 7.69
C ILE A 702 28.46 -7.77 8.10
N PRO A 703 29.56 -7.05 7.82
CA PRO A 703 30.84 -7.31 8.45
C PRO A 703 30.90 -6.66 9.84
N SER A 704 31.59 -7.32 10.78
CA SER A 704 32.01 -6.72 12.06
C SER A 704 32.89 -5.45 11.90
N ASP A 705 33.45 -5.23 10.70
CA ASP A 705 34.29 -4.06 10.37
C ASP A 705 33.49 -2.80 9.98
N LEU A 706 32.15 -2.90 9.84
CA LEU A 706 31.28 -1.78 9.44
C LEU A 706 31.26 -0.62 10.46
N LEU A 707 31.81 -0.83 11.66
CA LEU A 707 31.97 0.18 12.71
C LEU A 707 32.84 1.37 12.29
N ILE A 708 33.74 1.20 11.30
CA ILE A 708 34.70 2.23 10.88
C ILE A 708 34.06 3.24 9.89
N LEU A 709 33.16 2.80 9.03
CA LEU A 709 32.46 3.66 8.05
C LEU A 709 31.36 4.52 8.69
N PHE A 710 30.67 4.02 9.72
CA PHE A 710 29.65 4.80 10.44
C PHE A 710 30.25 5.87 11.39
N LYS A 711 31.43 5.61 11.96
CA LYS A 711 32.16 6.64 12.73
C LYS A 711 32.62 7.82 11.86
N THR A 712 32.93 7.58 10.59
CA THR A 712 33.36 8.64 9.66
C THR A 712 32.21 9.46 9.08
N HIS A 713 31.02 8.87 8.88
CA HIS A 713 29.83 9.63 8.43
C HIS A 713 29.22 10.54 9.53
N ARG A 714 29.29 10.17 10.82
CA ARG A 714 28.90 11.06 11.93
C ARG A 714 29.72 12.35 12.01
N LEU A 715 30.99 12.31 11.59
CA LEU A 715 31.87 13.48 11.60
C LEU A 715 31.55 14.46 10.46
N TYR A 716 30.98 13.98 9.35
CA TYR A 716 30.60 14.84 8.22
C TYR A 716 29.27 15.59 8.48
N SER A 717 28.27 14.93 9.08
CA SER A 717 26.97 15.54 9.39
C SER A 717 27.01 16.56 10.54
N ALA A 718 28.05 16.54 11.38
CA ALA A 718 28.21 17.47 12.50
C ALA A 718 28.85 18.83 12.10
N SER A 719 29.19 19.03 10.83
CA SER A 719 29.93 20.20 10.33
C SER A 719 29.09 21.26 9.59
N GLN A 720 27.75 21.12 9.55
CA GLN A 720 26.87 22.17 9.02
C GLN A 720 26.65 23.28 10.08
N PRO A 721 26.83 24.57 9.73
CA PRO A 721 26.77 25.65 10.71
C PRO A 721 25.35 25.85 11.24
N LYS A 722 25.22 25.95 12.58
CA LYS A 722 23.95 26.28 13.24
C LYS A 722 23.46 27.69 12.81
N PRO A 723 22.16 27.89 12.56
CA PRO A 723 21.60 29.22 12.36
C PRO A 723 21.76 30.06 13.64
N THR A 724 22.27 31.27 13.49
CA THR A 724 22.47 32.26 14.54
C THR A 724 21.13 32.83 15.02
N ASN A 725 20.86 32.80 16.33
CA ASN A 725 19.71 33.46 16.94
C ASN A 725 19.83 35.00 16.86
N PRO A 726 18.70 35.74 16.72
CA PRO A 726 18.68 37.20 16.79
C PRO A 726 18.93 37.73 18.22
N PRO A 727 19.42 38.97 18.38
CA PRO A 727 19.93 39.48 19.65
C PRO A 727 18.85 39.84 20.67
N ASP A 728 19.23 39.67 21.94
CA ASP A 728 18.45 39.77 23.17
C ASP A 728 17.56 41.02 23.32
N ALA A 729 16.27 40.79 23.61
CA ALA A 729 15.42 41.77 24.28
C ALA A 729 15.69 41.73 25.80
N LYS A 730 16.28 42.81 26.31
CA LYS A 730 16.54 43.05 27.73
C LYS A 730 15.28 42.87 28.58
N ARG A 731 15.40 42.00 29.59
CA ARG A 731 14.48 41.84 30.72
C ARG A 731 14.72 42.99 31.71
N LEU A 732 13.73 43.86 31.93
CA LEU A 732 13.70 44.79 33.06
C LEU A 732 13.36 44.00 34.33
N ALA A 733 14.13 44.26 35.40
CA ALA A 733 13.94 43.71 36.74
C ALA A 733 12.82 44.46 37.50
N PRO A 734 12.22 43.84 38.53
CA PRO A 734 11.16 44.46 39.33
C PRO A 734 11.76 45.29 40.48
N ASN A 735 11.17 46.45 40.78
CA ASN A 735 11.09 47.03 42.11
C ASN A 735 10.12 48.23 42.12
N GLU A 736 9.28 48.23 43.16
CA GLU A 736 8.24 49.19 43.60
C GLU A 736 6.90 49.23 42.85
#